data_AF-A0A7C6TQ98-F1
#
_entry.id   AF-A0A7C6TQ98-F1
#
_cell.length_a   1.000
_cell.length_b   1.000
_cell.length_c   1.000
_cell.angle_alpha   90.00
_cell.angle_beta   90.00
_cell.angle_gamma   90.00
#
_symmetry.space_group_name_H-M   'P 1'
#
loop_
_entity.id
_entity.type
_entity.pdbx_description
1 polymer ?
#
loop_
_entity_poly.entity_id
_entity_poly.type
_entity_poly.pdbx_seq_one_letter_code
_entity_poly.pdbx_strand_id
1 'polypeptide(L)'
;MERNRKKPYFRLSDYIIIAMMASIGIAVKTIIVPLAQIITGPLFIPGGVLAGGFYMMFLVLGEAITNKRGAALLVSLVQAVLVTITGTLGSHGAASLLTYTISGLAVELWFVLSRHRGCCAFCCFIGGMVANMAESFAVNLAIFNLPLIPMLLSLCVAALSGGFGGLVASAVACNIRRMGILGVKSPEKKLRSASETSGGGSEKKSAHKSFIGFFLILCCVLFLSGCSVTGGEAGASGQTPYTGAVHTLTVTGDVAGAVTLTGYDGWETSEVQYEEDRRTVIPLLPVLNSAGITGEEVIVFFSSGDGFIIGIPLEQISENCSLYLSGEYGWQLLSEEHPVQSRVKFMDKIVAAASRPGAEGRCVRIIDGTDEITLTYGDLFKAESVLRVVPEGEAKKNQYTTTVYTRRALIPISEYLERSAGEGETTALAYYGDGSQGEISLSGFFEWRGNSADYIAPDGRSRKKDIIGVWADAPGISVTDVFPEALSALEKGRVLIIELDGMGYYDLMELEPAFLYGKNPLPARTVMPSVSSVALAAILTGKLPSENGIPAEKMREPIVPDMFEIAAKTGSTSAMVEGSSKLINTSIEQILNPDANGNGSTDDEVFECAKEQIADGAELIYVHFHGYDDISHTYGPLSAEASSKMAELDDYVRRLCTDFSGSVIVTADHGQHPFKGDKLGEHGEFRLLDMTVPWIRFES
;
A
#
# COMPACT_ATOMS: atom_id res chain seq x y z
N MET A 1 66.75 -28.05 22.85
CA MET A 1 65.35 -28.00 23.34
C MET A 1 64.50 -27.23 22.34
N GLU A 2 63.99 -27.90 21.31
CA GLU A 2 63.09 -27.32 20.31
C GLU A 2 61.68 -27.18 20.90
N ARG A 3 61.24 -25.94 21.14
CA ARG A 3 59.83 -25.65 21.43
C ARG A 3 59.02 -25.75 20.14
N ASN A 4 58.37 -26.90 19.99
CA ASN A 4 57.40 -27.22 18.95
C ASN A 4 56.26 -26.17 18.92
N ARG A 5 56.36 -25.16 18.06
CA ARG A 5 55.34 -24.12 17.83
C ARG A 5 54.20 -24.73 17.01
N LYS A 6 53.25 -25.41 17.66
CA LYS A 6 52.03 -25.91 17.00
C LYS A 6 51.32 -24.74 16.30
N LYS A 7 51.12 -24.83 14.97
CA LYS A 7 50.26 -23.91 14.21
C LYS A 7 48.85 -23.91 14.84
N PRO A 8 48.21 -22.75 15.07
CA PRO A 8 46.89 -22.71 15.67
C PRO A 8 45.83 -23.06 14.62
N TYR A 9 45.51 -24.35 14.48
CA TYR A 9 44.39 -24.80 13.64
C TYR A 9 43.04 -24.46 14.31
N PHE A 10 42.02 -24.09 13.53
CA PHE A 10 40.64 -23.97 14.01
C PHE A 10 40.15 -25.34 14.49
N ARG A 11 39.50 -25.36 15.66
CA ARG A 11 38.82 -26.53 16.21
C ARG A 11 37.35 -26.45 15.84
N LEU A 12 36.63 -27.56 15.95
CA LEU A 12 35.18 -27.60 15.75
C LEU A 12 34.45 -26.52 16.57
N SER A 13 34.87 -26.32 17.83
CA SER A 13 34.31 -25.28 18.71
C SER A 13 34.43 -23.88 18.12
N ASP A 14 35.52 -23.57 17.41
CA ASP A 14 35.72 -22.24 16.83
C ASP A 14 34.82 -22.03 15.61
N TYR A 15 34.62 -23.07 14.78
CA TYR A 15 33.68 -23.00 13.66
C TYR A 15 32.23 -22.81 14.13
N ILE A 16 31.85 -23.46 15.24
CA ILE A 16 30.53 -23.27 15.86
C ILE A 16 30.38 -21.81 16.32
N ILE A 17 31.40 -21.27 17.01
CA ILE A 17 31.38 -19.86 17.46
C ILE A 17 31.28 -18.91 16.26
N ILE A 18 32.05 -19.14 15.19
CA ILE A 18 32.01 -18.34 13.97
C ILE A 18 30.60 -18.36 13.35
N ALA A 19 29.99 -19.54 13.21
CA ALA A 19 28.64 -19.68 12.67
C ALA A 19 27.61 -18.95 13.55
N MET A 20 27.70 -19.08 14.87
CA MET A 20 26.81 -18.37 15.81
C MET A 20 26.96 -16.85 15.69
N MET A 21 28.18 -16.32 15.63
CA MET A 21 28.41 -14.88 15.46
C MET A 21 27.86 -14.38 14.12
N ALA A 22 28.01 -15.17 13.06
CA ALA A 22 27.49 -14.83 11.74
C ALA A 22 25.95 -14.74 11.76
N SER A 23 25.27 -15.81 12.23
CA SER A 23 23.81 -15.88 12.27
C SER A 23 23.19 -14.81 13.16
N ILE A 24 23.73 -14.60 14.37
CA ILE A 24 23.22 -13.57 15.29
C ILE A 24 23.45 -12.18 14.68
N GLY A 25 24.61 -11.94 14.07
CA GLY A 25 24.88 -10.64 13.45
C GLY A 25 23.90 -10.30 12.33
N ILE A 26 23.50 -11.27 11.50
CA ILE A 26 22.48 -11.06 10.46
C ILE A 26 21.09 -10.85 11.09
N ALA A 27 20.69 -11.69 12.05
CA ALA A 27 19.40 -11.56 12.72
C ALA A 27 19.24 -10.24 13.50
N VAL A 28 20.31 -9.73 14.11
CA VAL A 28 20.30 -8.43 14.77
C VAL A 28 20.21 -7.30 13.72
N LYS A 29 20.88 -7.45 12.58
CA LYS A 29 20.85 -6.45 11.50
C LYS A 29 19.43 -6.21 10.99
N THR A 30 18.61 -7.25 10.81
CA THR A 30 17.22 -7.13 10.32
C THR A 30 16.32 -6.36 11.29
N ILE A 31 16.65 -6.31 12.58
CA ILE A 31 15.89 -5.57 13.60
C ILE A 31 16.43 -4.14 13.77
N ILE A 32 17.76 -4.00 13.88
CA ILE A 32 18.38 -2.72 14.25
C ILE A 32 18.45 -1.73 13.09
N VAL A 33 18.59 -2.21 11.84
CA VAL A 33 18.71 -1.31 10.68
C VAL A 33 17.43 -0.49 10.45
N PRO A 34 16.21 -1.06 10.44
CA PRO A 34 14.99 -0.27 10.36
C PRO A 34 14.85 0.75 11.49
N LEU A 35 15.19 0.37 12.74
CA LEU A 35 15.15 1.28 13.89
C LEU A 35 16.15 2.44 13.76
N ALA A 36 17.35 2.17 13.25
CA ALA A 36 18.32 3.23 12.97
C ALA A 36 17.84 4.15 11.84
N GLN A 37 17.16 3.60 10.83
CA GLN A 37 16.64 4.35 9.69
C GLN A 37 15.58 5.38 10.09
N ILE A 38 14.80 5.13 11.15
CA ILE A 38 13.85 6.12 11.71
C ILE A 38 14.59 7.40 12.15
N ILE A 39 15.79 7.25 12.70
CA ILE A 39 16.60 8.37 13.21
C ILE A 39 17.46 8.97 12.10
N THR A 40 18.08 8.13 11.26
CA THR A 40 19.06 8.58 10.26
C THR A 40 18.44 8.99 8.91
N GLY A 41 17.22 8.54 8.62
CA GLY A 41 16.48 8.87 7.41
C GLY A 41 16.33 10.37 7.18
N PRO A 42 15.84 11.15 8.17
CA PRO A 42 15.76 12.62 8.07
C PRO A 42 17.10 13.33 7.87
N LEU A 43 18.22 12.67 8.20
CA LEU A 43 19.57 13.21 8.07
C LEU A 43 20.26 12.76 6.76
N PHE A 44 19.56 12.04 5.89
CA PHE A 44 20.11 11.44 4.67
C PHE A 44 21.33 10.53 4.93
N ILE A 45 21.39 9.91 6.11
CA ILE A 45 22.44 8.95 6.47
C ILE A 45 21.85 7.54 6.34
N PRO A 46 22.46 6.63 5.57
CA PRO A 46 21.98 5.26 5.47
C PRO A 46 21.93 4.59 6.85
N GLY A 47 20.81 3.96 7.21
CA GLY A 47 20.60 3.37 8.55
C GLY A 47 21.66 2.35 8.95
N GLY A 48 22.25 1.65 7.97
CA GLY A 48 23.38 0.75 8.17
C GLY A 48 24.62 1.40 8.80
N VAL A 49 24.85 2.69 8.57
CA VAL A 49 26.00 3.47 9.06
C VAL A 49 25.94 3.62 10.59
N LEU A 50 24.77 3.96 11.12
CA LEU A 50 24.55 4.08 12.56
C LEU A 50 24.35 2.69 13.21
N ALA A 51 23.53 1.84 12.58
CA ALA A 51 23.26 0.48 13.06
C ALA A 51 24.52 -0.40 13.13
N GLY A 52 25.57 -0.03 12.37
CA GLY A 52 26.86 -0.72 12.35
C GLY A 52 27.48 -0.94 13.73
N GLY A 53 27.19 -0.08 14.71
CA GLY A 53 27.62 -0.31 16.08
C GLY A 53 27.11 -1.60 16.73
N PHE A 54 25.98 -2.15 16.27
CA PHE A 54 25.42 -3.37 16.84
C PHE A 54 25.85 -4.62 16.07
N TYR A 55 25.76 -4.62 14.75
CA TYR A 55 26.02 -5.83 13.97
C TYR A 55 27.51 -6.04 13.64
N MET A 56 28.33 -4.98 13.55
CA MET A 56 29.79 -5.12 13.36
C MET A 56 30.51 -5.66 14.60
N MET A 57 29.88 -5.52 15.76
CA MET A 57 30.36 -6.07 17.02
C MET A 57 30.69 -7.57 16.89
N PHE A 58 29.88 -8.33 16.13
CA PHE A 58 30.02 -9.78 16.02
C PHE A 58 31.28 -10.22 15.26
N LEU A 59 31.79 -9.39 14.34
CA LEU A 59 33.08 -9.62 13.68
C LEU A 59 34.23 -9.56 14.69
N VAL A 60 34.24 -8.49 15.49
CA VAL A 60 35.25 -8.26 16.53
C VAL A 60 35.14 -9.29 17.65
N LEU A 61 33.91 -9.64 18.03
CA LEU A 61 33.62 -10.61 19.08
C LEU A 61 34.03 -12.03 18.67
N GLY A 62 33.78 -12.43 17.42
CA GLY A 62 34.20 -13.73 16.89
C GLY A 62 35.71 -13.94 17.00
N GLU A 63 36.51 -12.92 16.68
CA GLU A 63 37.96 -12.98 16.86
C GLU A 63 38.37 -12.92 18.34
N ALA A 64 37.74 -12.06 19.15
CA ALA A 64 38.04 -11.94 20.57
C ALA A 64 37.76 -13.25 21.34
N ILE A 65 36.72 -14.00 20.96
CA ILE A 65 36.36 -15.26 21.59
C ILE A 65 37.30 -16.39 21.13
N THR A 66 37.50 -16.56 19.82
CA THR A 66 38.31 -17.65 19.26
C THR A 66 39.81 -17.43 19.44
N ASN A 67 40.25 -16.17 19.55
CA ASN A 67 41.65 -15.75 19.65
C ASN A 67 42.53 -16.28 18.48
N LYS A 68 41.90 -16.47 17.31
CA LYS A 68 42.51 -17.03 16.10
C LYS A 68 42.40 -16.04 14.94
N ARG A 69 43.48 -15.98 14.16
CA ARG A 69 43.51 -15.22 12.91
C ARG A 69 42.61 -15.87 11.87
N GLY A 70 41.95 -15.04 11.08
CA GLY A 70 40.96 -15.39 10.08
C GLY A 70 39.55 -15.49 10.64
N ALA A 71 39.34 -15.31 11.95
CA ALA A 71 38.03 -15.49 12.56
C ALA A 71 37.06 -14.39 12.12
N ALA A 72 37.47 -13.12 12.14
CA ALA A 72 36.61 -12.01 11.72
C ALA A 72 36.24 -12.12 10.22
N LEU A 73 37.21 -12.49 9.38
CA LEU A 73 36.99 -12.74 7.95
C LEU A 73 36.03 -13.92 7.71
N LEU A 74 36.17 -15.02 8.45
CA LEU A 74 35.26 -16.16 8.32
C LEU A 74 33.84 -15.82 8.78
N VAL A 75 33.67 -15.05 9.85
CA VAL A 75 32.35 -14.58 10.26
C VAL A 75 31.73 -13.76 9.13
N SER A 76 32.45 -12.78 8.59
CA SER A 76 31.90 -11.90 7.56
C SER A 76 31.65 -12.62 6.23
N LEU A 77 32.47 -13.62 5.87
CA LEU A 77 32.25 -14.45 4.69
C LEU A 77 31.00 -15.33 4.83
N VAL A 78 30.79 -15.94 6.00
CA VAL A 78 29.57 -16.72 6.27
C VAL A 78 28.35 -15.80 6.24
N GLN A 79 28.45 -14.59 6.80
CA GLN A 79 27.41 -13.57 6.70
C GLN A 79 27.11 -13.18 5.24
N ALA A 80 28.16 -12.96 4.44
CA ALA A 80 28.03 -12.61 3.03
C ALA A 80 27.27 -13.70 2.25
N VAL A 81 27.64 -14.96 2.45
CA VAL A 81 26.98 -16.11 1.83
C VAL A 81 25.53 -16.24 2.30
N LEU A 82 25.28 -16.12 3.61
CA LEU A 82 23.93 -16.18 4.16
C LEU A 82 23.03 -15.14 3.52
N VAL A 83 23.45 -13.87 3.53
CA VAL A 83 22.68 -12.75 2.97
C VAL A 83 22.43 -12.91 1.46
N THR A 84 23.42 -13.41 0.71
CA THR A 84 23.28 -13.67 -0.73
C THR A 84 22.30 -14.81 -1.01
N ILE A 85 22.23 -15.85 -0.16
CA ILE A 85 21.30 -16.97 -0.33
C ILE A 85 19.89 -16.61 0.12
N THR A 86 19.74 -15.91 1.25
CA THR A 86 18.44 -15.67 1.88
C THR A 86 17.69 -14.48 1.30
N GLY A 87 18.34 -13.60 0.55
CA GLY A 87 17.69 -12.42 -0.04
C GLY A 87 17.10 -11.45 0.99
N THR A 88 17.60 -11.48 2.22
CA THR A 88 17.08 -10.69 3.36
C THR A 88 17.23 -9.19 3.11
N LEU A 89 16.26 -8.40 3.59
CA LEU A 89 16.24 -6.92 3.54
C LEU A 89 17.64 -6.29 3.72
N GLY A 90 18.08 -5.51 2.71
CA GLY A 90 19.44 -4.95 2.62
C GLY A 90 20.46 -5.84 1.88
N SER A 91 20.04 -6.97 1.29
CA SER A 91 20.86 -7.75 0.37
C SER A 91 20.87 -7.11 -1.01
N HIS A 92 22.05 -6.71 -1.48
CA HIS A 92 22.25 -6.12 -2.81
C HIS A 92 22.67 -7.19 -3.83
N GLY A 93 22.06 -8.38 -3.75
CA GLY A 93 22.44 -9.54 -4.55
C GLY A 93 23.92 -9.91 -4.38
N ALA A 94 24.62 -10.13 -5.50
CA ALA A 94 26.03 -10.48 -5.52
C ALA A 94 26.96 -9.39 -4.94
N ALA A 95 26.54 -8.12 -4.93
CA ALA A 95 27.33 -7.04 -4.33
C ALA A 95 27.50 -7.23 -2.81
N SER A 96 26.59 -7.94 -2.16
CA SER A 96 26.69 -8.31 -0.74
C SER A 96 27.91 -9.20 -0.45
N LEU A 97 28.34 -10.02 -1.42
CA LEU A 97 29.56 -10.81 -1.28
C LEU A 97 30.79 -9.92 -1.12
N LEU A 98 30.84 -8.80 -1.84
CA LEU A 98 31.94 -7.85 -1.77
C LEU A 98 31.88 -7.04 -0.47
N THR A 99 30.75 -6.41 -0.19
CA THR A 99 30.62 -5.41 0.90
C THR A 99 30.81 -6.03 2.28
N TYR A 100 30.25 -7.22 2.54
CA TYR A 100 30.42 -7.93 3.81
C TYR A 100 31.82 -8.57 3.94
N THR A 101 32.42 -9.03 2.85
CA THR A 101 33.78 -9.59 2.92
C THR A 101 34.81 -8.51 3.26
N ILE A 102 34.65 -7.31 2.71
CA ILE A 102 35.54 -6.16 2.95
C ILE A 102 35.58 -5.78 4.44
N SER A 103 34.45 -5.82 5.15
CA SER A 103 34.41 -5.44 6.57
C SER A 103 35.19 -6.42 7.46
N GLY A 104 35.04 -7.73 7.25
CA GLY A 104 35.84 -8.73 7.96
C GLY A 104 37.32 -8.71 7.59
N LEU A 105 37.65 -8.42 6.33
CA LEU A 105 39.04 -8.23 5.88
C LEU A 105 39.70 -7.02 6.57
N ALA A 106 38.96 -5.91 6.71
CA ALA A 106 39.46 -4.72 7.40
C ALA A 106 39.76 -4.98 8.88
N VAL A 107 38.88 -5.72 9.57
CA VAL A 107 39.09 -6.14 10.97
C VAL A 107 40.32 -7.03 11.10
N GLU A 108 40.44 -8.03 10.23
CA GLU A 108 41.56 -8.97 10.26
C GLU A 108 42.89 -8.24 9.97
N LEU A 109 42.90 -7.33 8.99
CA LEU A 109 44.06 -6.51 8.67
C LEU A 109 44.49 -5.67 9.88
N TRP A 110 43.54 -5.06 10.59
CA TRP A 110 43.81 -4.31 11.81
C TRP A 110 44.44 -5.18 12.91
N PHE A 111 43.92 -6.38 13.16
CA PHE A 111 44.47 -7.27 14.19
C PHE A 111 45.85 -7.84 13.80
N VAL A 112 46.08 -8.06 12.50
CA VAL A 112 47.41 -8.43 11.98
C VAL A 112 48.41 -7.30 12.19
N LEU A 113 48.05 -6.05 11.82
CA LEU A 113 48.93 -4.87 11.92
C LEU A 113 49.21 -4.48 13.37
N SER A 114 48.18 -4.46 14.20
CA SER A 114 48.29 -4.11 15.62
C SER A 114 48.94 -5.21 16.46
N ARG A 115 49.00 -6.46 15.93
CA ARG A 115 49.43 -7.67 16.65
C ARG A 115 48.57 -8.00 17.89
N HIS A 116 47.38 -7.41 17.99
CA HIS A 116 46.37 -7.71 18.98
C HIS A 116 45.37 -8.75 18.45
N ARG A 117 44.50 -9.29 19.31
CA ARG A 117 43.49 -10.32 18.97
C ARG A 117 42.22 -10.15 19.80
N GLY A 118 41.65 -8.94 19.77
CA GLY A 118 40.53 -8.59 20.65
C GLY A 118 40.86 -8.72 22.15
N CYS A 119 42.06 -8.32 22.57
CA CYS A 119 42.54 -8.52 23.94
C CYS A 119 42.33 -7.32 24.87
N CYS A 120 42.04 -6.13 24.33
CA CYS A 120 41.77 -4.92 25.09
C CYS A 120 40.68 -4.06 24.43
N ALA A 121 40.05 -3.20 25.23
CA ALA A 121 38.99 -2.31 24.76
C ALA A 121 39.41 -1.45 23.56
N PHE A 122 40.65 -0.93 23.58
CA PHE A 122 41.17 -0.09 22.50
C PHE A 122 41.31 -0.84 21.17
N CYS A 123 41.86 -2.07 21.17
CA CYS A 123 41.99 -2.81 19.92
C CYS A 123 40.63 -3.23 19.36
N CYS A 124 39.64 -3.50 20.21
CA CYS A 124 38.29 -3.82 19.78
C CYS A 124 37.55 -2.59 19.26
N PHE A 125 37.70 -1.42 19.90
CA PHE A 125 37.16 -0.14 19.41
C PHE A 125 37.65 0.14 17.98
N ILE A 126 38.96 0.09 17.75
CA ILE A 126 39.50 0.31 16.41
C ILE A 126 39.05 -0.80 15.44
N GLY A 127 38.94 -2.05 15.89
CA GLY A 127 38.41 -3.15 15.09
C GLY A 127 36.99 -2.88 14.59
N GLY A 128 36.08 -2.45 15.47
CA GLY A 128 34.71 -2.12 15.08
C GLY A 128 34.62 -0.86 14.21
N MET A 129 35.47 0.13 14.49
CA MET A 129 35.60 1.36 13.68
C MET A 129 35.99 1.03 12.23
N VAL A 130 37.05 0.24 12.02
CA VAL A 130 37.50 -0.11 10.65
C VAL A 130 36.51 -1.02 9.95
N ALA A 131 35.82 -1.92 10.66
CA ALA A 131 34.77 -2.75 10.10
C ALA A 131 33.66 -1.90 9.47
N ASN A 132 33.15 -0.95 10.25
CA ASN A 132 31.99 -0.17 9.85
C ASN A 132 32.34 0.88 8.80
N MET A 133 33.52 1.51 8.90
CA MET A 133 34.01 2.40 7.86
C MET A 133 34.22 1.66 6.53
N ALA A 134 34.81 0.46 6.56
CA ALA A 134 35.08 -0.31 5.36
C ALA A 134 33.79 -0.79 4.68
N GLU A 135 32.79 -1.27 5.44
CA GLU A 135 31.49 -1.60 4.88
C GLU A 135 30.78 -0.36 4.35
N SER A 136 30.70 0.72 5.14
CA SER A 136 30.00 1.95 4.72
C SER A 136 30.63 2.55 3.47
N PHE A 137 31.96 2.50 3.33
CA PHE A 137 32.66 2.92 2.13
C PHE A 137 32.40 1.99 0.94
N ALA A 138 32.48 0.67 1.13
CA ALA A 138 32.25 -0.31 0.08
C ALA A 138 30.80 -0.25 -0.44
N VAL A 139 29.84 -0.11 0.46
CA VAL A 139 28.43 0.08 0.15
C VAL A 139 28.22 1.41 -0.56
N ASN A 140 28.92 2.48 -0.15
CA ASN A 140 28.85 3.75 -0.88
C ASN A 140 29.38 3.62 -2.31
N LEU A 141 30.54 3.00 -2.52
CA LEU A 141 31.12 2.81 -3.86
C LEU A 141 30.27 1.91 -4.76
N ALA A 142 29.72 0.84 -4.20
CA ALA A 142 28.96 -0.13 -4.99
C ALA A 142 27.52 0.34 -5.28
N ILE A 143 26.97 1.27 -4.49
CA ILE A 143 25.52 1.52 -4.44
C ILE A 143 25.18 2.99 -4.34
N PHE A 144 25.57 3.67 -3.25
CA PHE A 144 25.03 4.99 -2.95
C PHE A 144 25.69 6.13 -3.73
N ASN A 145 26.94 5.96 -4.14
CA ASN A 145 27.76 6.94 -4.85
C ASN A 145 27.60 8.38 -4.31
N LEU A 146 27.64 8.53 -2.97
CA LEU A 146 27.41 9.80 -2.31
C LEU A 146 28.49 10.83 -2.68
N PRO A 147 28.13 12.13 -2.78
CA PRO A 147 29.11 13.21 -2.88
C PRO A 147 30.09 13.21 -1.70
N LEU A 148 31.26 13.82 -1.89
CA LEU A 148 32.37 13.78 -0.94
C LEU A 148 31.97 14.20 0.49
N ILE A 149 31.17 15.26 0.64
CA ILE A 149 30.82 15.81 1.96
C ILE A 149 29.89 14.86 2.75
N PRO A 150 28.74 14.41 2.22
CA PRO A 150 27.90 13.40 2.88
C PRO A 150 28.62 12.08 3.13
N MET A 151 29.49 11.64 2.20
CA MET A 151 30.29 10.44 2.39
C MET A 151 31.23 10.58 3.60
N LEU A 152 31.91 11.72 3.75
CA LEU A 152 32.77 11.97 4.90
C LEU A 152 32.00 12.02 6.22
N LEU A 153 30.81 12.64 6.23
CA LEU A 153 29.93 12.66 7.40
C LEU A 153 29.48 11.24 7.79
N SER A 154 29.05 10.45 6.80
CA SER A 154 28.67 9.05 6.98
C SER A 154 29.83 8.23 7.54
N LEU A 155 31.04 8.40 7.01
CA LEU A 155 32.23 7.70 7.52
C LEU A 155 32.58 8.10 8.96
N CYS A 156 32.36 9.35 9.36
CA CYS A 156 32.53 9.79 10.75
C CYS A 156 31.52 9.11 11.69
N VAL A 157 30.25 9.03 11.28
CA VAL A 157 29.21 8.34 12.05
C VAL A 157 29.50 6.85 12.12
N ALA A 158 29.90 6.23 11.00
CA ALA A 158 30.31 4.83 10.95
C ALA A 158 31.50 4.53 11.88
N ALA A 159 32.50 5.42 11.89
CA ALA A 159 33.66 5.27 12.75
C ALA A 159 33.28 5.27 14.23
N LEU A 160 32.44 6.23 14.64
CA LEU A 160 31.97 6.36 16.01
C LEU A 160 31.09 5.17 16.43
N SER A 161 30.06 4.84 15.64
CA SER A 161 29.14 3.75 15.95
C SER A 161 29.86 2.39 15.97
N GLY A 162 30.68 2.11 14.97
CA GLY A 162 31.49 0.89 14.89
C GLY A 162 32.48 0.80 16.05
N GLY A 163 33.10 1.92 16.43
CA GLY A 163 33.96 2.00 17.60
C GLY A 163 33.26 1.60 18.90
N PHE A 164 32.07 2.16 19.16
CA PHE A 164 31.26 1.77 20.31
C PHE A 164 30.88 0.29 20.28
N GLY A 165 30.51 -0.24 19.12
CA GLY A 165 30.27 -1.68 18.93
C GLY A 165 31.47 -2.53 19.33
N GLY A 166 32.66 -2.11 18.95
CA GLY A 166 33.91 -2.74 19.37
C GLY A 166 34.13 -2.76 20.89
N LEU A 167 33.77 -1.69 21.60
CA LEU A 167 33.84 -1.67 23.07
C LEU A 167 32.86 -2.66 23.70
N VAL A 168 31.64 -2.74 23.18
CA VAL A 168 30.64 -3.70 23.63
C VAL A 168 31.15 -5.13 23.38
N ALA A 169 31.73 -5.42 22.21
CA ALA A 169 32.38 -6.70 21.93
C ALA A 169 33.45 -7.03 22.99
N SER A 170 34.29 -6.06 23.36
CA SER A 170 35.31 -6.26 24.40
C SER A 170 34.70 -6.57 25.77
N ALA A 171 33.61 -5.89 26.14
CA ALA A 171 32.93 -6.11 27.40
C ALA A 171 32.28 -7.51 27.45
N VAL A 172 31.58 -7.88 26.38
CA VAL A 172 30.95 -9.20 26.22
C VAL A 172 32.01 -10.31 26.25
N ALA A 173 33.12 -10.16 25.50
CA ALA A 173 34.21 -11.13 25.50
C ALA A 173 34.84 -11.29 26.90
N CYS A 174 34.98 -10.19 27.67
CA CYS A 174 35.49 -10.24 29.04
C CYS A 174 34.54 -11.00 29.97
N ASN A 175 33.24 -10.74 29.88
CA ASN A 175 32.22 -11.42 30.68
C ASN A 175 32.16 -12.92 30.37
N ILE A 176 32.16 -13.29 29.09
CA ILE A 176 32.18 -14.70 28.68
C ILE A 176 33.43 -15.42 29.22
N ARG A 177 34.60 -14.77 29.19
CA ARG A 177 35.84 -15.33 29.77
C ARG A 177 35.75 -15.49 31.29
N ARG A 178 35.08 -14.56 31.99
CA ARG A 178 34.88 -14.62 33.46
C ARG A 178 33.94 -15.75 33.87
N MET A 179 32.93 -16.06 33.06
CA MET A 179 31.96 -17.13 33.34
C MET A 179 32.54 -18.55 33.18
N GLY A 180 33.76 -18.70 32.67
CA GLY A 180 34.44 -20.00 32.57
C GLY A 180 33.86 -20.97 31.52
N ILE A 181 32.83 -20.56 30.78
CA ILE A 181 32.09 -21.36 29.80
C ILE A 181 32.99 -21.92 28.68
N LEU A 182 34.08 -21.24 28.36
CA LEU A 182 34.97 -21.61 27.24
C LEU A 182 36.22 -22.40 27.64
N GLY A 183 36.36 -22.82 28.90
CA GLY A 183 37.49 -23.66 29.35
C GLY A 183 38.89 -23.02 29.23
N VAL A 184 38.97 -21.71 29.01
CA VAL A 184 40.24 -20.96 28.95
C VAL A 184 40.51 -20.33 30.31
N LYS A 185 41.58 -20.78 31.00
CA LYS A 185 42.02 -20.20 32.28
C LYS A 185 42.40 -18.72 32.09
N SER A 186 41.89 -17.85 32.96
CA SER A 186 42.26 -16.44 32.99
C SER A 186 43.74 -16.29 33.41
N PRO A 187 44.47 -15.28 32.89
CA PRO A 187 45.67 -14.82 33.55
C PRO A 187 45.24 -14.04 34.80
N GLU A 188 45.51 -14.60 35.98
CA GLU A 188 45.39 -13.88 37.25
C GLU A 188 46.40 -12.71 37.33
N LYS A 189 45.89 -11.59 37.88
CA LYS A 189 46.58 -10.47 38.55
C LYS A 189 47.40 -9.47 37.72
N LYS A 190 46.88 -8.22 37.71
CA LYS A 190 47.38 -7.16 38.62
C LYS A 190 46.37 -6.02 38.71
N LEU A 191 45.51 -6.06 39.73
CA LEU A 191 44.79 -4.88 40.23
C LEU A 191 44.77 -4.95 41.76
N ARG A 192 45.92 -4.61 42.38
CA ARG A 192 46.06 -4.27 43.80
C ARG A 192 47.27 -3.35 43.96
N SER A 193 47.02 -2.05 44.07
CA SER A 193 47.70 -1.10 44.96
C SER A 193 47.37 0.33 44.51
N ALA A 194 46.24 0.86 44.99
CA ALA A 194 46.06 2.29 45.17
C ALA A 194 46.18 2.53 46.68
N SER A 195 47.41 2.67 47.16
CA SER A 195 47.74 3.30 48.44
C SER A 195 49.23 3.62 48.46
N GLU A 196 49.51 4.92 48.42
CA GLU A 196 50.71 5.59 48.93
C GLU A 196 52.01 5.61 48.11
N THR A 197 52.62 6.80 48.17
CA THR A 197 53.99 7.24 47.81
C THR A 197 54.24 7.73 46.38
N SER A 198 54.16 9.07 46.26
CA SER A 198 55.13 10.00 45.68
C SER A 198 56.30 9.44 44.85
N GLY A 199 56.51 10.04 43.67
CA GLY A 199 57.85 10.32 43.15
C GLY A 199 58.16 9.79 41.75
N GLY A 200 58.22 10.71 40.78
CA GLY A 200 59.20 10.75 39.68
C GLY A 200 59.13 9.69 38.56
N GLY A 201 59.18 10.15 37.30
CA GLY A 201 59.60 9.29 36.19
C GLY A 201 58.95 9.60 34.84
N SER A 202 59.61 10.49 34.11
CA SER A 202 59.43 10.79 32.69
C SER A 202 59.52 9.55 31.77
N GLU A 203 59.07 9.72 30.52
CA GLU A 203 59.26 8.86 29.34
C GLU A 203 58.27 7.71 29.08
N LYS A 204 57.15 8.03 28.39
CA LYS A 204 56.50 7.20 27.34
C LYS A 204 55.32 7.95 26.71
N LYS A 205 55.58 9.04 25.99
CA LYS A 205 54.55 9.76 25.20
C LYS A 205 54.89 9.96 23.72
N SER A 206 56.00 9.39 23.22
CA SER A 206 56.47 9.65 21.84
C SER A 206 55.99 8.64 20.77
N ALA A 207 55.70 7.39 21.14
CA ALA A 207 55.38 6.35 20.14
C ALA A 207 53.93 6.38 19.60
N HIS A 208 52.99 7.06 20.27
CA HIS A 208 51.57 7.06 19.86
C HIS A 208 51.22 8.13 18.83
N LYS A 209 51.94 9.26 18.79
CA LYS A 209 51.70 10.33 17.81
C LYS A 209 52.29 10.02 16.43
N SER A 210 53.36 9.22 16.38
CA SER A 210 54.01 8.83 15.12
C SER A 210 53.20 7.77 14.35
N PHE A 211 52.41 6.94 15.05
CA PHE A 211 51.61 5.87 14.42
C PHE A 211 50.31 6.37 13.77
N ILE A 212 49.68 7.41 14.35
CA ILE A 212 48.48 8.06 13.78
C ILE A 212 48.83 8.76 12.46
N GLY A 213 50.00 9.42 12.40
CA GLY A 213 50.51 10.02 11.17
C GLY A 213 50.85 8.99 10.09
N PHE A 214 51.45 7.86 10.46
CA PHE A 214 51.78 6.78 9.52
C PHE A 214 50.53 6.07 8.98
N PHE A 215 49.48 5.92 9.79
CA PHE A 215 48.21 5.30 9.39
C PHE A 215 47.36 6.21 8.49
N LEU A 216 47.33 7.52 8.75
CA LEU A 216 46.73 8.51 7.85
C LEU A 216 47.44 8.56 6.50
N ILE A 217 48.78 8.46 6.48
CA ILE A 217 49.57 8.40 5.25
C ILE A 217 49.31 7.10 4.48
N LEU A 218 49.19 5.95 5.16
CA LEU A 218 48.87 4.67 4.52
C LEU A 218 47.44 4.65 3.93
N CYS A 219 46.48 5.27 4.62
CA CYS A 219 45.13 5.49 4.08
C CYS A 219 45.15 6.43 2.87
N CYS A 220 45.95 7.50 2.88
CA CYS A 220 46.13 8.36 1.70
C CYS A 220 46.82 7.65 0.53
N VAL A 221 47.78 6.76 0.78
CA VAL A 221 48.45 5.97 -0.27
C VAL A 221 47.50 4.95 -0.90
N LEU A 222 46.63 4.30 -0.11
CA LEU A 222 45.57 3.42 -0.62
C LEU A 222 44.46 4.21 -1.35
N PHE A 223 44.20 5.46 -0.96
CA PHE A 223 43.32 6.38 -1.69
C PHE A 223 43.89 6.82 -3.04
N LEU A 224 45.22 6.93 -3.17
CA LEU A 224 45.90 7.38 -4.39
C LEU A 224 46.31 6.26 -5.35
N SER A 225 46.27 4.99 -4.92
CA SER A 225 46.57 3.82 -5.78
C SER A 225 45.33 3.11 -6.34
N GLY A 226 44.12 3.61 -6.03
CA GLY A 226 42.87 3.23 -6.70
C GLY A 226 42.53 4.07 -7.94
N CYS A 227 43.26 5.15 -8.19
CA CYS A 227 43.11 6.01 -9.37
C CYS A 227 44.13 5.67 -10.45
N SER A 228 43.99 4.50 -11.06
CA SER A 228 44.56 4.24 -12.39
C SER A 228 43.80 3.08 -13.05
N VAL A 229 42.54 3.31 -13.39
CA VAL A 229 41.96 2.65 -14.57
C VAL A 229 42.16 3.64 -15.70
N THR A 230 43.31 3.53 -16.35
CA THR A 230 43.55 4.12 -17.66
C THR A 230 42.47 3.60 -18.60
N GLY A 231 41.77 4.52 -19.26
CA GLY A 231 40.90 4.21 -20.40
C GLY A 231 41.66 3.37 -21.40
N GLY A 232 41.26 2.10 -21.48
CA GLY A 232 41.57 1.23 -22.60
C GLY A 232 40.34 1.20 -23.48
N GLU A 233 40.37 1.97 -24.56
CA GLU A 233 39.52 1.76 -25.71
C GLU A 233 39.68 0.31 -26.18
N ALA A 234 38.71 -0.54 -25.83
CA ALA A 234 38.48 -1.78 -26.56
C ALA A 234 37.51 -1.43 -27.68
N GLY A 235 38.07 -1.06 -28.84
CA GLY A 235 37.34 -1.08 -30.10
C GLY A 235 36.78 -2.48 -30.32
N ALA A 236 35.49 -2.64 -30.12
CA ALA A 236 34.71 -3.73 -30.65
C ALA A 236 33.62 -3.11 -31.52
N SER A 237 34.00 -2.85 -32.77
CA SER A 237 33.06 -2.77 -33.87
C SER A 237 32.25 -4.07 -33.91
N GLY A 238 31.05 -4.01 -33.33
CA GLY A 238 30.10 -5.11 -33.29
C GLY A 238 28.71 -4.52 -33.18
N GLN A 239 28.24 -3.91 -34.28
CA GLN A 239 26.81 -3.70 -34.49
C GLN A 239 26.12 -5.07 -34.44
N THR A 240 25.60 -5.45 -33.29
CA THR A 240 24.44 -6.33 -33.22
C THR A 240 23.21 -5.44 -33.12
N PRO A 241 22.30 -5.45 -34.11
CA PRO A 241 21.04 -4.74 -33.98
C PRO A 241 20.24 -5.41 -32.87
N TYR A 242 20.00 -4.69 -31.77
CA TYR A 242 18.93 -5.06 -30.85
C TYR A 242 17.62 -4.96 -31.62
N THR A 243 16.97 -6.11 -31.80
CA THR A 243 15.79 -6.29 -32.64
C THR A 243 14.54 -6.30 -31.75
N GLY A 244 13.72 -5.26 -31.88
CA GLY A 244 12.27 -5.42 -32.02
C GLY A 244 11.39 -5.74 -30.80
N ALA A 245 11.82 -5.51 -29.56
CA ALA A 245 10.86 -5.45 -28.46
C ALA A 245 10.33 -4.01 -28.34
N VAL A 246 9.05 -3.80 -28.63
CA VAL A 246 8.36 -2.54 -28.31
C VAL A 246 8.40 -2.40 -26.78
N HIS A 247 9.26 -1.53 -26.26
CA HIS A 247 9.26 -1.21 -24.84
C HIS A 247 8.11 -0.22 -24.61
N THR A 248 6.97 -0.73 -24.16
CA THR A 248 5.84 0.10 -23.73
C THR A 248 6.11 0.69 -22.35
N LEU A 249 5.77 1.96 -22.16
CA LEU A 249 5.75 2.61 -20.86
C LEU A 249 4.32 2.99 -20.52
N THR A 250 3.79 2.51 -19.39
CA THR A 250 2.40 2.79 -19.00
C THR A 250 2.35 3.69 -17.76
N VAL A 251 1.67 4.83 -17.87
CA VAL A 251 1.26 5.67 -16.74
C VAL A 251 -0.05 5.13 -16.18
N THR A 252 -0.07 4.79 -14.89
CA THR A 252 -1.18 4.09 -14.23
C THR A 252 -1.23 4.38 -12.72
N GLY A 253 -2.01 3.61 -11.95
CA GLY A 253 -2.27 3.88 -10.54
C GLY A 253 -3.48 4.79 -10.37
N ASP A 254 -3.33 5.81 -9.55
CA ASP A 254 -4.37 6.80 -9.24
C ASP A 254 -4.44 7.86 -10.34
N VAL A 255 -5.02 7.45 -11.48
CA VAL A 255 -5.19 8.26 -12.69
C VAL A 255 -6.59 8.04 -13.26
N ALA A 256 -7.16 9.06 -13.89
CA ALA A 256 -8.46 8.98 -14.57
C ALA A 256 -8.43 7.98 -15.73
N GLY A 257 -7.31 7.91 -16.46
CA GLY A 257 -7.11 6.95 -17.53
C GLY A 257 -5.64 6.53 -17.67
N ALA A 258 -5.39 5.22 -17.77
CA ALA A 258 -4.04 4.74 -18.02
C ALA A 258 -3.57 5.15 -19.43
N VAL A 259 -2.36 5.70 -19.51
CA VAL A 259 -1.75 6.17 -20.76
C VAL A 259 -0.56 5.29 -21.09
N THR A 260 -0.46 4.80 -22.33
CA THR A 260 0.66 3.95 -22.77
C THR A 260 1.44 4.60 -23.90
N LEU A 261 2.76 4.70 -23.72
CA LEU A 261 3.70 5.21 -24.69
C LEU A 261 4.41 4.02 -25.37
N THR A 262 4.34 3.96 -26.69
CA THR A 262 5.07 2.97 -27.52
C THR A 262 6.29 3.58 -28.21
N GLY A 263 6.45 4.91 -28.11
CA GLY A 263 7.47 5.72 -28.77
C GLY A 263 7.15 7.21 -28.61
N TYR A 264 7.67 8.03 -29.54
CA TYR A 264 7.44 9.49 -29.55
C TYR A 264 6.16 9.91 -30.29
N ASP A 265 5.57 9.02 -31.09
CA ASP A 265 4.39 9.33 -31.90
C ASP A 265 3.20 9.75 -31.02
N GLY A 266 2.57 10.87 -31.37
CA GLY A 266 1.43 11.42 -30.63
C GLY A 266 1.78 12.29 -29.42
N TRP A 267 3.07 12.47 -29.12
CA TRP A 267 3.54 13.33 -28.03
C TRP A 267 4.36 14.51 -28.54
N GLU A 268 4.22 15.65 -27.86
CA GLU A 268 5.10 16.79 -28.10
C GLU A 268 6.52 16.45 -27.63
N THR A 269 7.50 16.70 -28.48
CA THR A 269 8.91 16.40 -28.20
C THR A 269 9.74 17.67 -28.11
N SER A 270 10.72 17.68 -27.21
CA SER A 270 11.70 18.75 -27.08
C SER A 270 13.14 18.23 -27.22
N GLU A 271 14.08 19.13 -27.48
CA GLU A 271 15.51 18.82 -27.52
C GLU A 271 16.15 19.32 -26.23
N VAL A 272 16.68 18.39 -25.43
CA VAL A 272 17.36 18.72 -24.18
C VAL A 272 18.85 18.38 -24.32
N GLN A 273 19.71 19.32 -23.92
CA GLN A 273 21.12 19.03 -23.74
C GLN A 273 21.26 18.21 -22.47
N TYR A 274 21.75 16.98 -22.59
CA TYR A 274 21.93 16.09 -21.45
C TYR A 274 23.32 15.48 -21.52
N GLU A 275 24.16 15.81 -20.52
CA GLU A 275 25.61 15.56 -20.58
C GLU A 275 26.21 16.21 -21.84
N GLU A 276 26.97 15.49 -22.65
CA GLU A 276 27.62 16.02 -23.86
C GLU A 276 26.74 15.94 -25.12
N ASP A 277 25.58 15.30 -25.06
CA ASP A 277 24.73 15.01 -26.21
C ASP A 277 23.40 15.78 -26.18
N ARG A 278 22.85 16.06 -27.37
CA ARG A 278 21.46 16.52 -27.54
C ARG A 278 20.55 15.31 -27.70
N ARG A 279 19.47 15.27 -26.93
CA ARG A 279 18.50 14.18 -26.93
C ARG A 279 17.10 14.71 -27.20
N THR A 280 16.39 14.03 -28.10
CA THR A 280 14.95 14.19 -28.26
C THR A 280 14.24 13.52 -27.09
N VAL A 281 13.36 14.23 -26.41
CA VAL A 281 12.66 13.77 -25.22
C VAL A 281 11.18 14.16 -25.24
N ILE A 282 10.37 13.52 -24.39
CA ILE A 282 8.98 13.90 -24.13
C ILE A 282 8.92 14.55 -22.74
N PRO A 283 8.42 15.79 -22.58
CA PRO A 283 8.21 16.38 -21.26
C PRO A 283 7.26 15.53 -20.41
N LEU A 284 7.59 15.28 -19.13
CA LEU A 284 6.83 14.36 -18.28
C LEU A 284 5.46 14.93 -17.86
N LEU A 285 5.40 16.22 -17.50
CA LEU A 285 4.17 16.83 -16.98
C LEU A 285 2.97 16.72 -17.94
N PRO A 286 3.10 17.00 -19.26
CA PRO A 286 2.02 16.75 -20.22
C PRO A 286 1.52 15.31 -20.25
N VAL A 287 2.41 14.33 -20.06
CA VAL A 287 2.03 12.90 -20.01
C VAL A 287 1.21 12.60 -18.75
N LEU A 288 1.67 13.10 -17.59
CA LEU A 288 0.93 12.95 -16.32
C LEU A 288 -0.42 13.66 -16.36
N ASN A 289 -0.47 14.87 -16.92
CA ASN A 289 -1.71 15.64 -17.11
C ASN A 289 -2.68 14.92 -18.05
N SER A 290 -2.18 14.28 -19.11
CA SER A 290 -3.01 13.49 -20.01
C SER A 290 -3.58 12.24 -19.35
N ALA A 291 -2.88 11.65 -18.37
CA ALA A 291 -3.41 10.53 -17.60
C ALA A 291 -4.46 10.98 -16.56
N GLY A 292 -4.38 12.24 -16.13
CA GLY A 292 -5.28 12.85 -15.16
C GLY A 292 -5.07 12.25 -13.77
N ILE A 293 -3.95 12.57 -13.12
CA ILE A 293 -3.67 12.13 -11.75
C ILE A 293 -4.83 12.52 -10.82
N THR A 294 -5.28 11.58 -9.99
CA THR A 294 -6.34 11.79 -9.01
C THR A 294 -5.83 11.62 -7.58
N GLY A 295 -6.55 12.19 -6.61
CA GLY A 295 -6.22 12.08 -5.19
C GLY A 295 -5.26 13.14 -4.65
N GLU A 296 -4.97 13.00 -3.36
CA GLU A 296 -4.17 13.96 -2.58
C GLU A 296 -2.79 13.38 -2.19
N GLU A 297 -1.83 14.27 -1.93
CA GLU A 297 -0.46 13.95 -1.46
C GLU A 297 0.22 12.87 -2.33
N VAL A 298 0.20 13.08 -3.64
CA VAL A 298 0.62 12.07 -4.61
C VAL A 298 2.13 11.89 -4.66
N ILE A 299 2.58 10.64 -4.63
CA ILE A 299 3.94 10.22 -5.01
C ILE A 299 3.87 9.50 -6.35
N VAL A 300 4.71 9.90 -7.30
CA VAL A 300 4.84 9.25 -8.60
C VAL A 300 6.01 8.27 -8.55
N PHE A 301 5.69 7.00 -8.72
CA PHE A 301 6.66 5.92 -8.77
C PHE A 301 7.10 5.64 -10.20
N PHE A 302 8.40 5.41 -10.39
CA PHE A 302 8.99 5.01 -11.66
C PHE A 302 9.55 3.61 -11.45
N SER A 303 8.99 2.63 -12.16
CA SER A 303 9.25 1.20 -11.95
C SER A 303 9.84 0.56 -13.20
N SER A 304 10.82 -0.30 -13.01
CA SER A 304 11.34 -1.21 -14.04
C SER A 304 10.94 -2.66 -13.74
N GLY A 305 10.89 -3.48 -14.80
CA GLY A 305 10.45 -4.87 -14.71
C GLY A 305 11.35 -5.80 -13.87
N ASP A 306 12.54 -5.34 -13.47
CA ASP A 306 13.44 -6.05 -12.55
C ASP A 306 13.14 -5.78 -11.06
N GLY A 307 12.13 -4.96 -10.76
CA GLY A 307 11.70 -4.61 -9.42
C GLY A 307 12.40 -3.39 -8.82
N PHE A 308 13.23 -2.68 -9.59
CA PHE A 308 13.76 -1.39 -9.15
C PHE A 308 12.68 -0.31 -9.27
N ILE A 309 12.45 0.40 -8.17
CA ILE A 309 11.40 1.41 -8.04
C ILE A 309 11.98 2.63 -7.32
N ILE A 310 11.67 3.81 -7.84
CA ILE A 310 11.88 5.09 -7.14
C ILE A 310 10.55 5.81 -6.99
N GLY A 311 10.41 6.67 -5.99
CA GLY A 311 9.25 7.54 -5.81
C GLY A 311 9.68 9.00 -5.74
N ILE A 312 8.97 9.87 -6.46
CA ILE A 312 9.16 11.32 -6.43
C ILE A 312 7.81 11.96 -6.06
N PRO A 313 7.71 12.76 -4.99
CA PRO A 313 6.50 13.52 -4.70
C PRO A 313 6.09 14.37 -5.92
N LEU A 314 4.80 14.39 -6.27
CA LEU A 314 4.31 15.06 -7.47
C LEU A 314 4.69 16.55 -7.51
N GLU A 315 4.66 17.22 -6.37
CA GLU A 315 5.07 18.62 -6.20
C GLU A 315 6.56 18.89 -6.53
N GLN A 316 7.40 17.84 -6.55
CA GLN A 316 8.82 17.93 -6.90
C GLN A 316 9.08 17.63 -8.39
N ILE A 317 8.06 17.24 -9.16
CA ILE A 317 8.19 17.01 -10.60
C ILE A 317 8.07 18.35 -11.32
N SER A 318 9.19 18.83 -11.83
CA SER A 318 9.29 20.09 -12.58
C SER A 318 9.12 19.90 -14.10
N GLU A 319 9.04 21.02 -14.82
CA GLU A 319 9.04 21.06 -16.29
C GLU A 319 10.33 20.48 -16.91
N ASN A 320 11.41 20.38 -16.12
CA ASN A 320 12.70 19.83 -16.57
C ASN A 320 12.76 18.30 -16.51
N CYS A 321 11.73 17.64 -15.95
CA CYS A 321 11.62 16.19 -15.97
C CYS A 321 11.12 15.71 -17.32
N SER A 322 11.90 14.86 -17.98
CA SER A 322 11.60 14.38 -19.34
C SER A 322 11.80 12.87 -19.48
N LEU A 323 11.03 12.27 -20.39
CA LEU A 323 11.12 10.86 -20.77
C LEU A 323 11.95 10.70 -22.03
N TYR A 324 12.92 9.78 -21.98
CA TYR A 324 13.80 9.46 -23.09
C TYR A 324 13.75 7.97 -23.40
N LEU A 325 13.50 7.62 -24.66
CA LEU A 325 13.57 6.26 -25.15
C LEU A 325 14.96 5.99 -25.77
N SER A 326 15.77 5.23 -25.05
CA SER A 326 17.09 4.76 -25.49
C SER A 326 16.99 3.40 -26.19
N GLY A 327 17.76 3.21 -27.27
CA GLY A 327 17.90 1.90 -27.91
C GLY A 327 18.67 0.87 -27.06
N GLU A 328 19.48 1.31 -26.09
CA GLU A 328 20.27 0.43 -25.22
C GLU A 328 19.53 0.12 -23.91
N TYR A 329 18.82 1.11 -23.36
CA TYR A 329 18.28 1.06 -22.00
C TYR A 329 16.75 1.23 -21.93
N GLY A 330 16.04 1.24 -23.06
CA GLY A 330 14.60 1.48 -23.08
C GLY A 330 14.22 2.87 -22.53
N TRP A 331 13.03 2.99 -21.95
CA TRP A 331 12.54 4.23 -21.35
C TRP A 331 13.32 4.60 -20.09
N GLN A 332 13.62 5.90 -19.98
CA GLN A 332 14.36 6.51 -18.89
C GLN A 332 13.72 7.83 -18.46
N LEU A 333 13.84 8.14 -17.16
CA LEU A 333 13.61 9.48 -16.64
C LEU A 333 14.92 10.28 -16.72
N LEU A 334 14.89 11.42 -17.41
CA LEU A 334 15.96 12.40 -17.44
C LEU A 334 15.56 13.62 -16.61
N SER A 335 16.38 13.92 -15.61
CA SER A 335 16.33 15.17 -14.84
C SER A 335 17.73 15.44 -14.28
N GLU A 336 18.18 16.69 -14.37
CA GLU A 336 19.42 17.16 -13.71
C GLU A 336 19.15 17.63 -12.27
N GLU A 337 17.89 17.87 -11.91
CA GLU A 337 17.46 18.38 -10.61
C GLU A 337 17.37 17.25 -9.57
N HIS A 338 17.08 16.03 -10.01
CA HIS A 338 17.00 14.87 -9.13
C HIS A 338 18.33 14.10 -9.05
N PRO A 339 18.62 13.42 -7.92
CA PRO A 339 19.82 12.61 -7.75
C PRO A 339 20.00 11.58 -8.87
N VAL A 340 21.23 11.19 -9.19
CA VAL A 340 21.54 10.22 -10.28
C VAL A 340 20.77 8.90 -10.15
N GLN A 341 20.39 8.51 -8.93
CA GLN A 341 19.56 7.34 -8.63
C GLN A 341 18.14 7.43 -9.23
N SER A 342 17.67 8.63 -9.60
CA SER A 342 16.38 8.84 -10.27
C SER A 342 16.37 8.36 -11.73
N ARG A 343 17.55 8.07 -12.29
CA ARG A 343 17.73 7.63 -13.68
C ARG A 343 17.37 6.15 -13.83
N VAL A 344 16.07 5.84 -13.71
CA VAL A 344 15.54 4.49 -13.94
C VAL A 344 15.80 4.09 -15.39
N LYS A 345 16.24 2.85 -15.59
CA LYS A 345 16.45 2.23 -16.91
C LYS A 345 15.43 1.12 -17.10
N PHE A 346 15.08 0.82 -18.34
CA PHE A 346 14.09 -0.20 -18.70
C PHE A 346 12.76 0.01 -17.98
N MET A 347 12.38 1.28 -17.80
CA MET A 347 11.14 1.64 -17.14
C MET A 347 9.96 1.12 -17.98
N ASP A 348 9.03 0.41 -17.33
CA ASP A 348 7.83 -0.12 -17.95
C ASP A 348 6.57 0.53 -17.36
N LYS A 349 6.65 1.12 -16.16
CA LYS A 349 5.52 1.79 -15.50
C LYS A 349 5.90 3.10 -14.82
N ILE A 350 4.98 4.05 -14.89
CA ILE A 350 4.91 5.23 -14.02
C ILE A 350 3.60 5.10 -13.24
N VAL A 351 3.67 5.07 -11.91
CA VAL A 351 2.50 4.81 -11.05
C VAL A 351 2.25 6.02 -10.17
N ALA A 352 1.13 6.71 -10.37
CA ALA A 352 0.67 7.71 -9.42
C ALA A 352 0.09 6.99 -8.20
N ALA A 353 0.52 7.40 -7.01
CA ALA A 353 0.02 6.87 -5.74
C ALA A 353 -0.34 7.99 -4.78
N ALA A 354 -1.64 8.20 -4.62
CA ALA A 354 -2.23 9.14 -3.69
C ALA A 354 -2.34 8.53 -2.30
N SER A 355 -2.18 9.34 -1.26
CA SER A 355 -2.43 8.92 0.13
C SER A 355 -3.92 8.85 0.45
N ARG A 356 -4.75 9.56 -0.33
CA ARG A 356 -6.21 9.58 -0.24
C ARG A 356 -6.82 9.64 -1.63
N PRO A 357 -7.94 8.95 -1.89
CA PRO A 357 -8.68 9.11 -3.13
C PRO A 357 -9.20 10.54 -3.24
N GLY A 358 -9.25 11.06 -4.46
CA GLY A 358 -9.97 12.32 -4.74
C GLY A 358 -11.46 12.07 -4.80
N ALA A 359 -12.27 13.12 -4.94
CA ALA A 359 -13.74 13.01 -5.02
C ALA A 359 -14.22 12.01 -6.11
N GLU A 360 -13.53 11.94 -7.25
CA GLU A 360 -13.82 10.98 -8.32
C GLU A 360 -12.79 9.82 -8.39
N GLY A 361 -11.95 9.69 -7.37
CA GLY A 361 -10.85 8.73 -7.32
C GLY A 361 -11.35 7.31 -7.06
N ARG A 362 -11.35 6.46 -8.09
CA ARG A 362 -11.63 5.03 -7.93
C ARG A 362 -10.60 4.39 -6.98
N CYS A 363 -11.08 3.59 -6.06
CA CYS A 363 -10.28 2.86 -5.08
C CYS A 363 -10.96 1.53 -4.73
N VAL A 364 -10.26 0.68 -3.98
CA VAL A 364 -10.85 -0.49 -3.33
C VAL A 364 -11.13 -0.15 -1.88
N ARG A 365 -12.37 -0.36 -1.44
CA ARG A 365 -12.77 -0.16 -0.05
C ARG A 365 -13.16 -1.49 0.60
N ILE A 366 -12.86 -1.62 1.89
CA ILE A 366 -13.18 -2.80 2.70
C ILE A 366 -13.95 -2.34 3.92
N ILE A 367 -15.09 -2.97 4.18
CA ILE A 367 -15.95 -2.74 5.34
C ILE A 367 -15.93 -4.02 6.20
N ASP A 368 -15.52 -3.90 7.47
CA ASP A 368 -15.54 -4.96 8.49
C ASP A 368 -16.17 -4.40 9.77
N GLY A 369 -17.45 -4.72 10.01
CA GLY A 369 -18.23 -4.07 11.07
C GLY A 369 -18.43 -2.59 10.77
N THR A 370 -17.89 -1.75 11.65
CA THR A 370 -17.90 -0.28 11.50
C THR A 370 -16.60 0.28 10.94
N ASP A 371 -15.59 -0.57 10.75
CA ASP A 371 -14.27 -0.15 10.29
C ASP A 371 -14.22 -0.14 8.77
N GLU A 372 -13.67 0.95 8.23
CA GLU A 372 -13.48 1.15 6.80
C GLU A 372 -12.00 1.30 6.46
N ILE A 373 -11.54 0.51 5.50
CA ILE A 373 -10.21 0.63 4.91
C ILE A 373 -10.34 1.08 3.47
N THR A 374 -9.60 2.11 3.10
CA THR A 374 -9.54 2.64 1.74
C THR A 374 -8.16 2.39 1.17
N LEU A 375 -8.10 1.70 0.03
CA LEU A 375 -6.87 1.38 -0.70
C LEU A 375 -6.95 2.02 -2.09
N THR A 376 -6.15 3.06 -2.33
CA THR A 376 -6.00 3.61 -3.68
C THR A 376 -5.33 2.57 -4.59
N TYR A 377 -5.46 2.71 -5.91
CA TYR A 377 -4.79 1.78 -6.81
C TYR A 377 -3.27 1.95 -6.77
N GLY A 378 -2.77 3.15 -6.46
CA GLY A 378 -1.38 3.36 -6.15
C GLY A 378 -0.93 2.76 -4.81
N ASP A 379 -1.81 2.66 -3.81
CA ASP A 379 -1.52 1.91 -2.57
C ASP A 379 -1.39 0.41 -2.83
N LEU A 380 -2.27 -0.16 -3.66
CA LEU A 380 -2.18 -1.57 -4.06
C LEU A 380 -0.88 -1.90 -4.80
N PHE A 381 -0.29 -0.94 -5.53
CA PHE A 381 1.04 -1.13 -6.13
C PHE A 381 2.14 -1.32 -5.07
N LYS A 382 2.02 -0.64 -3.92
CA LYS A 382 2.98 -0.71 -2.80
C LYS A 382 2.67 -1.82 -1.80
N ALA A 383 1.47 -2.39 -1.85
CA ALA A 383 0.99 -3.36 -0.88
C ALA A 383 1.91 -4.58 -0.78
N GLU A 384 2.00 -5.14 0.43
CA GLU A 384 2.69 -6.40 0.62
C GLU A 384 1.98 -7.49 -0.19
N SER A 385 2.76 -8.27 -0.93
CA SER A 385 2.21 -9.29 -1.81
C SER A 385 2.97 -10.60 -1.68
N VAL A 386 2.21 -11.69 -1.71
CA VAL A 386 2.77 -13.03 -1.79
C VAL A 386 2.98 -13.40 -3.26
N LEU A 387 4.20 -13.82 -3.59
CA LEU A 387 4.54 -14.30 -4.93
C LEU A 387 4.14 -15.76 -5.07
N ARG A 388 3.04 -16.02 -5.79
CA ARG A 388 2.50 -17.37 -6.01
C ARG A 388 2.78 -17.86 -7.42
N VAL A 389 3.23 -19.11 -7.54
CA VAL A 389 3.31 -19.81 -8.83
C VAL A 389 1.99 -20.53 -9.06
N VAL A 390 1.26 -20.13 -10.10
CA VAL A 390 -0.08 -20.62 -10.41
C VAL A 390 -0.05 -21.40 -11.72
N PRO A 391 -0.54 -22.66 -11.76
CA PRO A 391 -0.65 -23.41 -13.00
C PRO A 391 -1.78 -22.83 -13.88
N GLU A 392 -1.47 -22.49 -15.13
CA GLU A 392 -2.43 -21.97 -16.11
C GLU A 392 -3.16 -23.08 -16.88
N GLY A 393 -2.56 -24.28 -16.91
CA GLY A 393 -3.12 -25.46 -17.57
C GLY A 393 -2.05 -26.43 -18.06
N GLU A 394 -2.50 -27.60 -18.50
CA GLU A 394 -1.65 -28.62 -19.11
C GLU A 394 -2.02 -28.79 -20.58
N ALA A 395 -1.04 -28.61 -21.47
CA ALA A 395 -1.17 -28.93 -22.89
C ALA A 395 -0.67 -30.36 -23.13
N LYS A 396 -1.44 -31.14 -23.91
CA LYS A 396 -1.06 -32.50 -24.33
C LYS A 396 -0.93 -32.59 -25.85
N LYS A 397 0.18 -33.16 -26.32
CA LYS A 397 0.38 -33.54 -27.73
C LYS A 397 0.97 -34.95 -27.80
N ASN A 398 0.15 -35.90 -28.24
CA ASN A 398 0.47 -37.34 -28.20
C ASN A 398 0.85 -37.79 -26.77
N GLN A 399 2.08 -38.28 -26.58
CA GLN A 399 2.64 -38.71 -25.29
C GLN A 399 3.28 -37.58 -24.48
N TYR A 400 3.41 -36.37 -25.05
CA TYR A 400 4.10 -35.25 -24.39
C TYR A 400 3.11 -34.35 -23.67
N THR A 401 3.40 -34.04 -22.42
CA THR A 401 2.64 -33.16 -21.53
C THR A 401 3.49 -31.95 -21.15
N THR A 402 2.92 -30.75 -21.24
CA THR A 402 3.57 -29.51 -20.82
C THR A 402 2.61 -28.72 -19.93
N THR A 403 3.01 -28.43 -18.69
CA THR A 403 2.24 -27.57 -17.79
C THR A 403 2.79 -26.14 -17.85
N VAL A 404 1.91 -25.17 -18.05
CA VAL A 404 2.25 -23.74 -18.05
C VAL A 404 1.99 -23.17 -16.67
N TYR A 405 2.91 -22.35 -16.18
CA TYR A 405 2.79 -21.66 -14.90
C TYR A 405 2.99 -20.16 -15.08
N THR A 406 2.26 -19.37 -14.30
CA THR A 406 2.45 -17.92 -14.16
C THR A 406 2.88 -17.61 -12.74
N ARG A 407 3.78 -16.63 -12.58
CA ARG A 407 4.08 -16.05 -11.28
C ARG A 407 3.22 -14.81 -11.07
N ARG A 408 2.44 -14.78 -10.00
CA ARG A 408 1.54 -13.68 -9.67
C ARG A 408 1.93 -13.05 -8.34
N ALA A 409 1.89 -11.72 -8.27
CA ALA A 409 1.93 -10.98 -7.01
C ALA A 409 0.49 -10.81 -6.53
N LEU A 410 0.17 -11.39 -5.38
CA LEU A 410 -1.18 -11.45 -4.84
C LEU A 410 -1.19 -10.80 -3.45
N ILE A 411 -2.11 -9.89 -3.21
CA ILE A 411 -2.23 -9.12 -1.97
C ILE A 411 -3.30 -9.81 -1.11
N PRO A 412 -2.98 -10.42 0.04
CA PRO A 412 -3.96 -11.14 0.84
C PRO A 412 -5.04 -10.21 1.42
N ILE A 413 -6.32 -10.53 1.21
CA ILE A 413 -7.42 -9.71 1.75
C ILE A 413 -7.41 -9.73 3.28
N SER A 414 -7.03 -10.87 3.87
CA SER A 414 -6.95 -11.06 5.32
C SER A 414 -5.99 -10.11 6.04
N GLU A 415 -5.06 -9.46 5.34
CA GLU A 415 -4.17 -8.45 5.94
C GLU A 415 -4.90 -7.14 6.28
N TYR A 416 -6.10 -6.95 5.72
CA TYR A 416 -6.94 -5.76 5.89
C TYR A 416 -8.24 -6.05 6.65
N LEU A 417 -8.27 -7.09 7.49
CA LEU A 417 -9.42 -7.40 8.33
C LEU A 417 -9.00 -7.29 9.79
N GLU A 418 -9.82 -6.67 10.63
CA GLU A 418 -9.52 -6.53 12.07
C GLU A 418 -9.88 -7.81 12.84
N ARG A 419 -10.96 -8.49 12.42
CA ARG A 419 -11.41 -9.72 13.08
C ARG A 419 -10.36 -10.83 12.87
N SER A 420 -9.80 -11.30 13.99
CA SER A 420 -8.80 -12.39 13.99
C SER A 420 -9.34 -13.61 13.25
N ALA A 421 -8.65 -14.03 12.20
CA ALA A 421 -8.91 -15.27 11.46
C ALA A 421 -8.98 -16.47 12.44
N GLY A 422 -10.19 -16.82 12.88
CA GLY A 422 -10.39 -17.84 13.90
C GLY A 422 -11.84 -18.02 14.37
N GLU A 423 -12.61 -16.93 14.52
CA GLU A 423 -14.01 -16.97 14.96
C GLU A 423 -14.83 -15.88 14.25
N GLY A 424 -15.23 -16.10 12.99
CA GLY A 424 -15.95 -15.11 12.17
C GLY A 424 -15.94 -15.50 10.68
N GLU A 425 -16.87 -14.94 9.90
CA GLU A 425 -17.22 -15.30 8.52
C GLU A 425 -16.04 -15.65 7.60
N THR A 426 -16.18 -16.72 6.81
CA THR A 426 -15.16 -17.15 5.83
C THR A 426 -15.32 -16.51 4.46
N THR A 427 -16.44 -15.82 4.27
CA THR A 427 -16.88 -15.21 3.02
C THR A 427 -17.33 -13.77 3.26
N ALA A 428 -17.40 -13.00 2.19
CA ALA A 428 -17.81 -11.61 2.18
C ALA A 428 -18.58 -11.30 0.90
N LEU A 429 -19.35 -10.21 0.91
CA LEU A 429 -19.99 -9.71 -0.30
C LEU A 429 -19.05 -8.75 -1.02
N ALA A 430 -18.71 -9.05 -2.28
CA ALA A 430 -17.92 -8.18 -3.12
C ALA A 430 -18.77 -7.38 -4.10
N TYR A 431 -18.33 -6.18 -4.40
CA TYR A 431 -18.92 -5.25 -5.36
C TYR A 431 -17.93 -4.96 -6.48
N TYR A 432 -18.43 -4.87 -7.71
CA TYR A 432 -17.61 -4.69 -8.91
C TYR A 432 -17.99 -3.42 -9.67
N GLY A 433 -17.07 -2.90 -10.49
CA GLY A 433 -17.24 -1.63 -11.20
C GLY A 433 -18.35 -1.61 -12.26
N ASP A 434 -18.90 -2.77 -12.64
CA ASP A 434 -20.09 -2.86 -13.50
C ASP A 434 -21.42 -2.86 -12.71
N GLY A 435 -21.35 -2.70 -11.39
CA GLY A 435 -22.50 -2.74 -10.48
C GLY A 435 -22.93 -4.15 -10.08
N SER A 436 -22.26 -5.19 -10.57
CA SER A 436 -22.52 -6.56 -10.13
C SER A 436 -22.00 -6.80 -8.72
N GLN A 437 -22.54 -7.84 -8.07
CA GLN A 437 -22.20 -8.23 -6.72
C GLN A 437 -22.05 -9.75 -6.64
N GLY A 438 -21.27 -10.24 -5.67
CA GLY A 438 -21.27 -11.66 -5.39
C GLY A 438 -20.38 -12.07 -4.23
N GLU A 439 -20.68 -13.24 -3.69
CA GLU A 439 -19.92 -13.81 -2.58
C GLU A 439 -18.50 -14.17 -3.02
N ILE A 440 -17.54 -13.88 -2.14
CA ILE A 440 -16.12 -14.18 -2.27
C ILE A 440 -15.58 -14.79 -0.97
N SER A 441 -14.44 -15.47 -1.03
CA SER A 441 -13.76 -15.93 0.19
C SER A 441 -12.78 -14.87 0.67
N LEU A 442 -12.79 -14.60 1.97
CA LEU A 442 -11.83 -13.69 2.62
C LEU A 442 -10.40 -14.25 2.66
N SER A 443 -10.22 -15.55 2.36
CA SER A 443 -8.89 -16.15 2.12
C SER A 443 -8.35 -15.94 0.69
N GLY A 444 -9.07 -15.16 -0.12
CA GLY A 444 -8.65 -14.73 -1.46
C GLY A 444 -7.67 -13.55 -1.42
N PHE A 445 -7.45 -12.98 -2.60
CA PHE A 445 -6.43 -11.96 -2.82
C PHE A 445 -6.94 -10.84 -3.73
N PHE A 446 -6.40 -9.64 -3.56
CA PHE A 446 -6.40 -8.63 -4.61
C PHE A 446 -5.21 -8.87 -5.55
N GLU A 447 -5.41 -8.61 -6.83
CA GLU A 447 -4.35 -8.50 -7.83
C GLU A 447 -4.41 -7.12 -8.47
N TRP A 448 -3.35 -6.33 -8.28
CA TRP A 448 -3.24 -4.98 -8.85
C TRP A 448 -3.15 -5.02 -10.38
N ARG A 449 -3.95 -4.19 -11.05
CA ARG A 449 -4.05 -4.09 -12.52
C ARG A 449 -3.75 -2.70 -13.06
N GLY A 450 -3.03 -1.88 -12.31
CA GLY A 450 -2.71 -0.52 -12.71
C GLY A 450 -3.70 0.48 -12.13
N ASN A 451 -4.76 0.80 -12.87
CA ASN A 451 -5.84 1.71 -12.45
C ASN A 451 -7.14 0.94 -12.10
N SER A 452 -6.99 -0.33 -11.74
CA SER A 452 -8.05 -1.23 -11.29
C SER A 452 -7.45 -2.34 -10.43
N ALA A 453 -8.32 -3.10 -9.77
CA ALA A 453 -7.95 -4.31 -9.04
C ALA A 453 -8.86 -5.46 -9.42
N ASP A 454 -8.34 -6.69 -9.35
CA ASP A 454 -9.16 -7.89 -9.47
C ASP A 454 -9.18 -8.65 -8.15
N TYR A 455 -10.25 -9.43 -7.95
CA TYR A 455 -10.28 -10.49 -6.95
C TYR A 455 -9.76 -11.80 -7.55
N ILE A 456 -8.87 -12.46 -6.81
CA ILE A 456 -8.36 -13.81 -7.09
C ILE A 456 -8.72 -14.74 -5.95
N ALA A 457 -9.38 -15.85 -6.27
CA ALA A 457 -9.82 -16.82 -5.26
C ALA A 457 -8.62 -17.56 -4.62
N PRO A 458 -8.85 -18.30 -3.51
CA PRO A 458 -7.79 -18.99 -2.79
C PRO A 458 -7.02 -20.04 -3.61
N ASP A 459 -7.59 -20.50 -4.72
CA ASP A 459 -6.91 -21.38 -5.70
C ASP A 459 -5.77 -20.66 -6.46
N GLY A 460 -5.74 -19.32 -6.42
CA GLY A 460 -4.79 -18.47 -7.14
C GLY A 460 -5.13 -18.25 -8.62
N ARG A 461 -6.25 -18.79 -9.11
CA ARG A 461 -6.59 -18.86 -10.54
C ARG A 461 -7.96 -18.25 -10.86
N SER A 462 -8.98 -18.55 -10.06
CA SER A 462 -10.33 -18.06 -10.31
C SER A 462 -10.37 -16.55 -10.09
N ARG A 463 -10.69 -15.80 -11.16
CA ARG A 463 -10.56 -14.34 -11.23
C ARG A 463 -11.92 -13.70 -11.44
N LYS A 464 -12.22 -12.67 -10.64
CA LYS A 464 -13.32 -11.73 -10.88
C LYS A 464 -12.71 -10.33 -11.04
N LYS A 465 -13.06 -9.64 -12.12
CA LYS A 465 -12.38 -8.39 -12.52
C LYS A 465 -12.99 -7.18 -11.84
N ASP A 466 -12.20 -6.12 -11.74
CA ASP A 466 -12.66 -4.77 -11.38
C ASP A 466 -13.42 -4.71 -10.05
N ILE A 467 -12.83 -5.30 -9.01
CA ILE A 467 -13.38 -5.23 -7.65
C ILE A 467 -13.19 -3.83 -7.10
N ILE A 468 -14.26 -3.26 -6.54
CA ILE A 468 -14.26 -1.91 -5.94
C ILE A 468 -14.57 -1.95 -4.44
N GLY A 469 -15.20 -3.01 -3.96
CA GLY A 469 -15.66 -3.12 -2.58
C GLY A 469 -15.66 -4.54 -2.05
N VAL A 470 -15.29 -4.71 -0.78
CA VAL A 470 -15.48 -5.94 0.00
C VAL A 470 -16.20 -5.57 1.29
N TRP A 471 -17.33 -6.22 1.58
CA TRP A 471 -18.05 -6.04 2.83
C TRP A 471 -18.14 -7.37 3.55
N ALA A 472 -17.37 -7.50 4.63
CA ALA A 472 -17.18 -8.76 5.35
C ALA A 472 -18.50 -9.25 5.96
N ASP A 473 -19.19 -8.38 6.68
CA ASP A 473 -20.43 -8.66 7.42
C ASP A 473 -21.63 -7.87 6.87
N ALA A 474 -21.77 -7.89 5.54
CA ALA A 474 -22.86 -7.21 4.84
C ALA A 474 -24.25 -7.66 5.35
N PRO A 475 -25.22 -6.73 5.52
CA PRO A 475 -26.59 -7.09 5.84
C PRO A 475 -27.19 -8.08 4.83
N GLY A 476 -27.95 -9.06 5.33
CA GLY A 476 -28.60 -10.05 4.47
C GLY A 476 -29.71 -9.45 3.58
N ILE A 477 -30.38 -8.39 4.06
CA ILE A 477 -31.45 -7.68 3.35
C ILE A 477 -30.84 -6.69 2.36
N SER A 478 -31.41 -6.60 1.16
CA SER A 478 -31.02 -5.63 0.14
C SER A 478 -32.21 -4.82 -0.39
N VAL A 479 -31.94 -3.63 -0.92
CA VAL A 479 -32.94 -2.83 -1.66
C VAL A 479 -33.59 -3.60 -2.82
N THR A 480 -32.91 -4.59 -3.40
CA THR A 480 -33.50 -5.46 -4.43
C THR A 480 -34.62 -6.35 -3.88
N ASP A 481 -34.69 -6.55 -2.56
CA ASP A 481 -35.73 -7.35 -1.92
C ASP A 481 -37.08 -6.62 -1.84
N VAL A 482 -37.12 -5.30 -2.07
CA VAL A 482 -38.38 -4.53 -2.17
C VAL A 482 -39.26 -5.13 -3.27
N PHE A 483 -38.69 -5.45 -4.44
CA PHE A 483 -39.43 -5.98 -5.58
C PHE A 483 -40.19 -7.29 -5.25
N PRO A 484 -39.53 -8.40 -4.85
CA PRO A 484 -40.24 -9.64 -4.55
C PRO A 484 -41.17 -9.50 -3.33
N GLU A 485 -40.80 -8.69 -2.33
CA GLU A 485 -41.63 -8.49 -1.14
C GLU A 485 -42.91 -7.70 -1.44
N ALA A 486 -42.80 -6.64 -2.24
CA ALA A 486 -43.94 -5.85 -2.68
C ALA A 486 -44.90 -6.68 -3.52
N LEU A 487 -44.38 -7.45 -4.49
CA LEU A 487 -45.24 -8.29 -5.34
C LEU A 487 -45.92 -9.41 -4.54
N SER A 488 -45.22 -10.03 -3.58
CA SER A 488 -45.83 -11.04 -2.71
C SER A 488 -46.86 -10.45 -1.74
N ALA A 489 -46.65 -9.23 -1.26
CA ALA A 489 -47.62 -8.51 -0.45
C ALA A 489 -48.86 -8.10 -1.26
N LEU A 490 -48.67 -7.73 -2.52
CA LEU A 490 -49.74 -7.32 -3.44
C LEU A 490 -50.74 -8.45 -3.72
N GLU A 491 -50.30 -9.71 -3.66
CA GLU A 491 -51.20 -10.87 -3.75
C GLU A 491 -52.22 -10.94 -2.60
N LYS A 492 -51.94 -10.28 -1.46
CA LYS A 492 -52.74 -10.35 -0.22
C LYS A 492 -53.56 -9.09 0.02
N GLY A 493 -53.21 -7.98 -0.61
CA GLY A 493 -53.84 -6.69 -0.38
C GLY A 493 -53.06 -5.56 -1.01
N ARG A 494 -53.32 -4.34 -0.54
CA ARG A 494 -52.64 -3.14 -1.06
C ARG A 494 -51.23 -3.05 -0.49
N VAL A 495 -50.32 -2.44 -1.24
CA VAL A 495 -48.93 -2.19 -0.88
C VAL A 495 -48.59 -0.72 -1.02
N LEU A 496 -48.01 -0.15 0.03
CA LEU A 496 -47.44 1.19 0.04
C LEU A 496 -45.93 1.08 0.23
N ILE A 497 -45.17 1.55 -0.75
CA ILE A 497 -43.72 1.65 -0.71
C ILE A 497 -43.37 3.12 -0.56
N ILE A 498 -42.55 3.44 0.44
CA ILE A 498 -42.06 4.80 0.68
C ILE A 498 -40.54 4.77 0.62
N GLU A 499 -39.99 5.56 -0.30
CA GLU A 499 -38.56 5.82 -0.43
C GLU A 499 -38.24 7.19 0.16
N LEU A 500 -37.31 7.22 1.11
CA LEU A 500 -36.76 8.43 1.72
C LEU A 500 -35.36 8.66 1.15
N ASP A 501 -35.25 9.51 0.12
CA ASP A 501 -34.00 9.77 -0.60
C ASP A 501 -32.88 10.19 0.38
N GLY A 502 -31.69 9.60 0.21
CA GLY A 502 -30.49 9.91 1.00
C GLY A 502 -30.52 9.46 2.46
N MET A 503 -31.55 8.75 2.91
CA MET A 503 -31.70 8.36 4.31
C MET A 503 -30.87 7.13 4.68
N GLY A 504 -29.73 7.33 5.33
CA GLY A 504 -28.89 6.25 5.85
C GLY A 504 -29.47 5.55 7.10
N TYR A 505 -29.20 4.24 7.26
CA TYR A 505 -29.63 3.48 8.45
C TYR A 505 -29.06 4.07 9.74
N TYR A 506 -27.77 4.38 9.76
CA TYR A 506 -27.10 4.93 10.93
C TYR A 506 -27.62 6.32 11.28
N ASP A 507 -27.91 7.14 10.27
CA ASP A 507 -28.53 8.45 10.47
C ASP A 507 -29.92 8.31 11.11
N LEU A 508 -30.72 7.33 10.68
CA LEU A 508 -32.05 7.08 11.24
C LEU A 508 -31.96 6.65 12.71
N MET A 509 -30.97 5.82 13.03
CA MET A 509 -30.72 5.38 14.40
C MET A 509 -30.25 6.53 15.31
N GLU A 510 -29.54 7.52 14.78
CA GLU A 510 -29.08 8.69 15.54
C GLU A 510 -30.17 9.75 15.69
N LEU A 511 -30.97 10.00 14.64
CA LEU A 511 -32.04 10.99 14.66
C LEU A 511 -33.28 10.55 15.45
N GLU A 512 -33.47 9.24 15.60
CA GLU A 512 -34.59 8.61 16.32
C GLU A 512 -35.99 9.20 15.97
N PRO A 513 -36.37 9.32 14.68
CA PRO A 513 -37.68 9.84 14.31
C PRO A 513 -38.81 8.97 14.89
N ALA A 514 -39.76 9.60 15.58
CA ALA A 514 -40.64 8.91 16.53
C ALA A 514 -41.46 7.76 15.93
N PHE A 515 -42.02 7.94 14.73
CA PHE A 515 -42.82 6.89 14.08
C PHE A 515 -41.92 5.80 13.47
N LEU A 516 -40.99 6.17 12.61
CA LEU A 516 -40.11 5.24 11.89
C LEU A 516 -39.21 4.44 12.83
N TYR A 517 -38.58 5.09 13.81
CA TYR A 517 -37.74 4.41 14.82
C TYR A 517 -38.58 3.42 15.64
N GLY A 518 -39.82 3.78 15.99
CA GLY A 518 -40.76 2.90 16.69
C GLY A 518 -41.15 1.63 15.92
N LYS A 519 -40.84 1.53 14.62
CA LYS A 519 -41.07 0.33 13.79
C LYS A 519 -39.91 -0.67 13.81
N ASN A 520 -38.86 -0.42 14.60
CA ASN A 520 -37.64 -1.23 14.69
C ASN A 520 -36.97 -1.45 13.31
N PRO A 521 -36.43 -0.38 12.70
CA PRO A 521 -35.73 -0.45 11.42
C PRO A 521 -34.58 -1.47 11.45
N LEU A 522 -34.40 -2.21 10.37
CA LEU A 522 -33.29 -3.13 10.17
C LEU A 522 -32.30 -2.54 9.15
N PRO A 523 -31.00 -2.87 9.22
CA PRO A 523 -30.06 -2.47 8.19
C PRO A 523 -30.28 -3.29 6.91
N ALA A 524 -30.29 -2.62 5.77
CA ALA A 524 -30.27 -3.23 4.45
C ALA A 524 -29.16 -2.61 3.60
N ARG A 525 -28.69 -3.37 2.61
CA ARG A 525 -27.65 -2.92 1.69
C ARG A 525 -28.23 -2.39 0.37
N THR A 526 -27.70 -1.27 -0.11
CA THR A 526 -27.97 -0.79 -1.46
C THR A 526 -26.97 -1.32 -2.49
N VAL A 527 -27.06 -0.80 -3.72
CA VAL A 527 -26.28 -1.16 -4.91
C VAL A 527 -25.17 -0.15 -5.19
N MET A 528 -24.26 -0.48 -6.10
CA MET A 528 -23.19 0.42 -6.54
C MET A 528 -23.35 0.83 -8.00
N PRO A 529 -23.11 2.11 -8.36
CA PRO A 529 -22.92 3.24 -7.43
C PRO A 529 -24.19 3.52 -6.61
N SER A 530 -24.03 3.95 -5.36
CA SER A 530 -25.13 4.26 -4.43
C SER A 530 -25.69 5.67 -4.69
N VAL A 531 -26.36 5.80 -5.84
CA VAL A 531 -26.98 7.04 -6.33
C VAL A 531 -28.43 6.77 -6.72
N SER A 532 -29.31 7.75 -6.57
CA SER A 532 -30.77 7.58 -6.57
C SER A 532 -31.30 6.82 -7.78
N SER A 533 -30.93 7.23 -9.00
CA SER A 533 -31.37 6.57 -10.24
C SER A 533 -30.99 5.08 -10.36
N VAL A 534 -29.81 4.70 -9.85
CA VAL A 534 -29.29 3.33 -9.94
C VAL A 534 -29.97 2.44 -8.89
N ALA A 535 -30.13 2.96 -7.67
CA ALA A 535 -30.82 2.29 -6.59
C ALA A 535 -32.32 2.15 -6.85
N LEU A 536 -33.00 3.22 -7.31
CA LEU A 536 -34.41 3.18 -7.72
C LEU A 536 -34.66 2.12 -8.78
N ALA A 537 -33.78 2.01 -9.79
CA ALA A 537 -33.89 0.95 -10.79
C ALA A 537 -33.75 -0.45 -10.16
N ALA A 538 -32.85 -0.62 -9.19
CA ALA A 538 -32.68 -1.89 -8.48
C ALA A 538 -33.87 -2.24 -7.58
N ILE A 539 -34.47 -1.25 -6.91
CA ILE A 539 -35.69 -1.36 -6.11
C ILE A 539 -36.86 -1.78 -6.99
N LEU A 540 -37.08 -1.06 -8.10
CA LEU A 540 -38.23 -1.26 -8.99
C LEU A 540 -38.16 -2.53 -9.83
N THR A 541 -36.98 -3.12 -10.02
CA THR A 541 -36.80 -4.34 -10.85
C THR A 541 -36.37 -5.57 -10.06
N GLY A 542 -35.89 -5.40 -8.82
CA GLY A 542 -35.30 -6.48 -8.03
C GLY A 542 -34.00 -7.04 -8.62
N LYS A 543 -33.33 -6.27 -9.49
CA LYS A 543 -32.14 -6.67 -10.24
C LYS A 543 -30.99 -5.72 -10.02
N LEU A 544 -29.77 -6.25 -10.01
CA LEU A 544 -28.56 -5.44 -9.86
C LEU A 544 -28.38 -4.51 -11.08
N PRO A 545 -27.62 -3.41 -10.95
CA PRO A 545 -27.38 -2.46 -12.03
C PRO A 545 -26.87 -3.09 -13.34
N SER A 546 -25.98 -4.08 -13.23
CA SER A 546 -25.47 -4.85 -14.37
C SER A 546 -26.54 -5.69 -15.10
N GLU A 547 -27.64 -6.01 -14.42
CA GLU A 547 -28.73 -6.84 -14.93
C GLU A 547 -29.95 -6.02 -15.38
N ASN A 548 -30.24 -4.91 -14.68
CA ASN A 548 -31.36 -4.03 -14.98
C ASN A 548 -31.07 -3.00 -16.08
N GLY A 549 -29.78 -2.79 -16.42
CA GLY A 549 -29.35 -1.90 -17.50
C GLY A 549 -29.10 -0.45 -17.09
N ILE A 550 -29.17 -0.11 -15.79
CA ILE A 550 -28.94 1.23 -15.23
C ILE A 550 -27.69 1.23 -14.34
N PRO A 551 -26.46 1.16 -14.90
CA PRO A 551 -25.22 1.14 -14.11
C PRO A 551 -24.75 2.54 -13.66
N ALA A 552 -25.39 3.62 -14.14
CA ALA A 552 -24.98 5.00 -13.87
C ALA A 552 -26.13 5.98 -14.16
N GLU A 553 -26.06 7.19 -13.57
CA GLU A 553 -27.15 8.18 -13.57
C GLU A 553 -27.69 8.64 -14.92
N LYS A 554 -26.88 8.58 -15.98
CA LYS A 554 -27.28 9.05 -17.31
C LYS A 554 -28.11 8.02 -18.08
N MET A 555 -28.24 6.80 -17.54
CA MET A 555 -29.04 5.72 -18.11
C MET A 555 -30.42 5.76 -17.46
N ARG A 556 -31.48 5.83 -18.26
CA ARG A 556 -32.86 5.99 -17.73
C ARG A 556 -33.82 4.91 -18.17
N GLU A 557 -33.40 3.95 -18.97
CA GLU A 557 -34.26 2.91 -19.56
C GLU A 557 -33.89 1.53 -19.03
N PRO A 558 -34.61 0.98 -18.05
CA PRO A 558 -34.41 -0.39 -17.62
C PRO A 558 -34.63 -1.38 -18.77
N ILE A 559 -33.80 -2.42 -18.86
CA ILE A 559 -33.90 -3.47 -19.90
C ILE A 559 -34.69 -4.71 -19.44
N VAL A 560 -35.24 -4.64 -18.22
CA VAL A 560 -36.06 -5.68 -17.61
C VAL A 560 -37.37 -5.06 -17.09
N PRO A 561 -38.46 -5.84 -16.97
CA PRO A 561 -39.72 -5.35 -16.40
C PRO A 561 -39.57 -4.80 -14.98
N ASP A 562 -40.19 -3.66 -14.72
CA ASP A 562 -40.37 -3.14 -13.37
C ASP A 562 -41.61 -3.74 -12.67
N MET A 563 -41.76 -3.47 -11.38
CA MET A 563 -42.84 -4.02 -10.55
C MET A 563 -44.23 -3.61 -11.04
N PHE A 564 -44.36 -2.44 -11.65
CA PHE A 564 -45.64 -1.94 -12.16
C PHE A 564 -46.08 -2.72 -13.41
N GLU A 565 -45.15 -3.12 -14.26
CA GLU A 565 -45.45 -4.00 -15.40
C GLU A 565 -45.94 -5.36 -14.92
N ILE A 566 -45.36 -5.88 -13.83
CA ILE A 566 -45.78 -7.15 -13.23
C ILE A 566 -47.16 -7.02 -12.57
N ALA A 567 -47.40 -5.95 -11.82
CA ALA A 567 -48.69 -5.65 -11.20
C ALA A 567 -49.82 -5.48 -12.24
N ALA A 568 -49.54 -4.83 -13.37
CA ALA A 568 -50.50 -4.69 -14.45
C ALA A 568 -50.91 -6.05 -15.06
N LYS A 569 -49.99 -7.02 -15.14
CA LYS A 569 -50.28 -8.38 -15.62
C LYS A 569 -51.21 -9.16 -14.69
N THR A 570 -51.22 -8.84 -13.40
CA THR A 570 -52.15 -9.41 -12.41
C THR A 570 -53.46 -8.62 -12.29
N GLY A 571 -53.61 -7.54 -13.05
CA GLY A 571 -54.79 -6.68 -13.06
C GLY A 571 -54.83 -5.64 -11.93
N SER A 572 -53.71 -5.46 -11.22
CA SER A 572 -53.62 -4.51 -10.11
C SER A 572 -53.39 -3.09 -10.60
N THR A 573 -53.99 -2.10 -9.93
CA THR A 573 -53.74 -0.68 -10.21
C THR A 573 -52.46 -0.21 -9.52
N SER A 574 -51.74 0.73 -10.15
CA SER A 574 -50.48 1.24 -9.61
C SER A 574 -50.35 2.75 -9.77
N ALA A 575 -49.68 3.39 -8.81
CA ALA A 575 -49.32 4.80 -8.84
C ALA A 575 -47.88 4.98 -8.37
N MET A 576 -47.12 5.85 -9.05
CA MET A 576 -45.79 6.28 -8.64
C MET A 576 -45.81 7.80 -8.49
N VAL A 577 -45.67 8.25 -7.26
CA VAL A 577 -45.70 9.65 -6.85
C VAL A 577 -44.27 10.12 -6.63
N GLU A 578 -43.89 11.14 -7.37
CA GLU A 578 -42.53 11.63 -7.49
C GLU A 578 -42.50 13.15 -7.35
N GLY A 579 -41.34 13.72 -7.02
CA GLY A 579 -41.12 15.16 -6.95
C GLY A 579 -41.16 15.84 -8.33
N SER A 580 -40.25 16.79 -8.56
CA SER A 580 -40.31 17.66 -9.74
C SER A 580 -39.85 17.00 -11.05
N SER A 581 -39.14 15.87 -11.00
CA SER A 581 -38.52 15.29 -12.19
C SER A 581 -38.41 13.76 -12.14
N LYS A 582 -38.34 13.14 -13.32
CA LYS A 582 -38.16 11.69 -13.47
C LYS A 582 -36.68 11.32 -13.40
N LEU A 583 -36.33 10.41 -12.49
CA LEU A 583 -34.99 9.83 -12.40
C LEU A 583 -34.76 8.79 -13.50
N ILE A 584 -35.69 7.83 -13.64
CA ILE A 584 -35.70 6.80 -14.68
C ILE A 584 -37.08 6.70 -15.32
N ASN A 585 -37.17 6.03 -16.47
CA ASN A 585 -38.44 5.68 -17.08
C ASN A 585 -38.98 4.37 -16.49
N THR A 586 -40.30 4.31 -16.37
CA THR A 586 -41.06 3.21 -15.79
C THR A 586 -42.17 2.80 -16.76
N SER A 587 -42.75 1.62 -16.56
CA SER A 587 -43.84 1.08 -17.37
C SER A 587 -45.18 1.83 -17.19
N ILE A 588 -45.29 2.62 -16.12
CA ILE A 588 -46.39 3.57 -15.86
C ILE A 588 -45.91 5.01 -15.93
N GLU A 589 -46.83 5.94 -16.13
CA GLU A 589 -46.54 7.37 -16.03
C GLU A 589 -46.38 7.78 -14.56
N GLN A 590 -45.22 8.36 -14.24
CA GLN A 590 -44.96 8.97 -12.93
C GLN A 590 -45.75 10.27 -12.75
N ILE A 591 -46.38 10.41 -11.59
CA ILE A 591 -47.13 11.61 -11.20
C ILE A 591 -46.13 12.58 -10.57
N LEU A 592 -45.80 13.66 -11.31
CA LEU A 592 -44.81 14.65 -10.90
C LEU A 592 -45.46 15.76 -10.07
N ASN A 593 -44.82 16.11 -8.96
CA ASN A 593 -45.28 17.10 -8.00
C ASN A 593 -44.20 18.18 -7.83
N PRO A 594 -44.17 19.20 -8.71
CA PRO A 594 -43.25 20.34 -8.54
C PRO A 594 -43.69 21.22 -7.37
N ASP A 595 -42.74 21.96 -6.80
CA ASP A 595 -42.98 22.94 -5.72
C ASP A 595 -43.96 24.03 -6.21
N ALA A 596 -45.24 23.82 -5.91
CA ALA A 596 -46.33 24.63 -6.43
C ALA A 596 -46.55 25.88 -5.58
N ASN A 597 -46.16 25.82 -4.31
CA ASN A 597 -46.34 26.89 -3.34
C ASN A 597 -45.08 27.77 -3.13
N GLY A 598 -43.94 27.37 -3.68
CA GLY A 598 -42.66 28.08 -3.64
C GLY A 598 -41.98 28.03 -2.27
N ASN A 599 -42.21 26.98 -1.47
CA ASN A 599 -41.62 26.84 -0.14
C ASN A 599 -40.17 26.30 -0.16
N GLY A 600 -39.67 25.89 -1.33
CA GLY A 600 -38.33 25.35 -1.52
C GLY A 600 -38.24 23.83 -1.31
N SER A 601 -39.35 23.11 -1.25
CA SER A 601 -39.45 21.65 -1.13
C SER A 601 -40.57 21.14 -2.04
N THR A 602 -40.57 19.85 -2.34
CA THR A 602 -41.68 19.18 -3.05
C THR A 602 -42.41 18.17 -2.17
N ASP A 603 -41.92 17.94 -0.94
CA ASP A 603 -42.39 16.85 -0.10
C ASP A 603 -43.86 17.03 0.29
N ASP A 604 -44.35 18.25 0.48
CA ASP A 604 -45.75 18.49 0.83
C ASP A 604 -46.70 18.26 -0.36
N GLU A 605 -46.30 18.61 -1.59
CA GLU A 605 -47.06 18.23 -2.79
C GLU A 605 -47.04 16.71 -3.02
N VAL A 606 -45.88 16.06 -2.87
CA VAL A 606 -45.75 14.60 -2.93
C VAL A 606 -46.66 13.93 -1.89
N PHE A 607 -46.66 14.43 -0.65
CA PHE A 607 -47.48 13.90 0.42
C PHE A 607 -48.99 14.01 0.13
N GLU A 608 -49.46 15.17 -0.35
CA GLU A 608 -50.87 15.35 -0.69
C GLU A 608 -51.28 14.50 -1.90
N CYS A 609 -50.44 14.38 -2.93
CA CYS A 609 -50.69 13.48 -4.05
C CYS A 609 -50.76 12.01 -3.61
N ALA A 610 -49.84 11.56 -2.75
CA ALA A 610 -49.87 10.21 -2.21
C ALA A 610 -51.17 9.92 -1.44
N LYS A 611 -51.68 10.88 -0.66
CA LYS A 611 -52.99 10.75 0.00
C LYS A 611 -54.14 10.60 -0.99
N GLU A 612 -54.12 11.35 -2.09
CA GLU A 612 -55.12 11.21 -3.15
C GLU A 612 -55.08 9.80 -3.77
N GLN A 613 -53.89 9.28 -4.09
CA GLN A 613 -53.76 7.92 -4.63
C GLN A 613 -54.21 6.83 -3.63
N ILE A 614 -53.96 7.05 -2.33
CA ILE A 614 -54.47 6.16 -1.27
C ILE A 614 -56.01 6.18 -1.24
N ALA A 615 -56.63 7.37 -1.34
CA ALA A 615 -58.08 7.54 -1.32
C ALA A 615 -58.76 7.01 -2.59
N ASP A 616 -58.12 7.13 -3.75
CA ASP A 616 -58.57 6.61 -5.04
C ASP A 616 -58.51 5.07 -5.11
N GLY A 617 -57.87 4.43 -4.12
CA GLY A 617 -57.86 2.98 -3.97
C GLY A 617 -56.81 2.27 -4.82
N ALA A 618 -55.72 2.95 -5.20
CA ALA A 618 -54.59 2.33 -5.88
C ALA A 618 -54.03 1.16 -5.04
N GLU A 619 -53.72 0.03 -5.69
CA GLU A 619 -53.32 -1.20 -5.00
C GLU A 619 -51.80 -1.28 -4.76
N LEU A 620 -50.98 -0.78 -5.67
CA LEU A 620 -49.54 -0.62 -5.49
C LEU A 620 -49.17 0.87 -5.60
N ILE A 621 -48.73 1.47 -4.49
CA ILE A 621 -48.39 2.89 -4.42
C ILE A 621 -46.91 3.00 -4.07
N TYR A 622 -46.16 3.71 -4.91
CA TYR A 622 -44.77 4.08 -4.65
C TYR A 622 -44.68 5.58 -4.42
N VAL A 623 -44.09 6.00 -3.30
CA VAL A 623 -43.95 7.41 -2.92
C VAL A 623 -42.48 7.71 -2.69
N HIS A 624 -41.96 8.74 -3.35
CA HIS A 624 -40.56 9.12 -3.26
C HIS A 624 -40.42 10.55 -2.70
N PHE A 625 -39.82 10.68 -1.52
CA PHE A 625 -39.55 11.96 -0.86
C PHE A 625 -38.07 12.32 -0.98
N HIS A 626 -37.77 13.58 -1.31
CA HIS A 626 -36.42 14.07 -1.64
C HIS A 626 -35.80 14.91 -0.53
N GLY A 627 -36.62 15.49 0.36
CA GLY A 627 -36.16 16.62 1.17
C GLY A 627 -35.03 16.30 2.14
N TYR A 628 -34.88 15.06 2.62
CA TYR A 628 -33.75 14.73 3.50
C TYR A 628 -32.42 14.79 2.74
N ASP A 629 -32.35 14.23 1.53
CA ASP A 629 -31.17 14.28 0.67
C ASP A 629 -30.77 15.73 0.33
N ASP A 630 -31.73 16.53 -0.15
CA ASP A 630 -31.54 17.95 -0.51
C ASP A 630 -30.96 18.79 0.65
N ILE A 631 -31.54 18.61 1.84
CA ILE A 631 -31.12 19.32 3.05
C ILE A 631 -29.76 18.82 3.52
N SER A 632 -29.52 17.51 3.45
CA SER A 632 -28.25 16.93 3.90
C SER A 632 -27.09 17.25 2.95
N HIS A 633 -27.35 17.40 1.64
CA HIS A 633 -26.38 17.98 0.70
C HIS A 633 -26.00 19.42 1.06
N THR A 634 -26.98 20.22 1.50
CA THR A 634 -26.78 21.65 1.79
C THR A 634 -26.12 21.88 3.17
N TYR A 635 -26.58 21.18 4.21
CA TYR A 635 -26.22 21.44 5.60
C TYR A 635 -25.40 20.31 6.25
N GLY A 636 -25.30 19.17 5.58
CA GLY A 636 -24.67 17.95 6.07
C GLY A 636 -25.68 17.00 6.73
N PRO A 637 -25.42 15.68 6.68
CA PRO A 637 -26.21 14.70 7.41
C PRO A 637 -26.15 15.00 8.92
N LEU A 638 -27.23 14.69 9.64
CA LEU A 638 -27.38 14.92 11.09
C LEU A 638 -27.32 16.39 11.55
N SER A 639 -27.35 17.35 10.62
CA SER A 639 -27.51 18.78 10.95
C SER A 639 -28.85 19.08 11.62
N ALA A 640 -28.99 20.25 12.25
CA ALA A 640 -30.26 20.65 12.86
C ALA A 640 -31.38 20.79 11.80
N GLU A 641 -31.01 21.25 10.61
CA GLU A 641 -31.85 21.36 9.43
C GLU A 641 -32.28 19.97 8.94
N ALA A 642 -31.34 19.02 8.78
CA ALA A 642 -31.65 17.64 8.40
C ALA A 642 -32.55 16.94 9.43
N SER A 643 -32.28 17.15 10.73
CA SER A 643 -33.12 16.64 11.81
C SER A 643 -34.54 17.20 11.76
N SER A 644 -34.70 18.51 11.51
CA SER A 644 -36.02 19.14 11.38
C SER A 644 -36.78 18.59 10.16
N LYS A 645 -36.08 18.38 9.04
CA LYS A 645 -36.68 17.82 7.82
C LYS A 645 -37.07 16.35 8.03
N MET A 646 -36.24 15.55 8.71
CA MET A 646 -36.60 14.17 9.06
C MET A 646 -37.83 14.12 9.97
N ALA A 647 -37.98 15.04 10.92
CA ALA A 647 -39.18 15.10 11.76
C ALA A 647 -40.46 15.43 10.97
N GLU A 648 -40.36 16.25 9.93
CA GLU A 648 -41.46 16.54 9.00
C GLU A 648 -41.84 15.29 8.18
N LEU A 649 -40.84 14.64 7.57
CA LEU A 649 -41.03 13.43 6.78
C LEU A 649 -41.59 12.27 7.64
N ASP A 650 -41.13 12.11 8.89
CA ASP A 650 -41.67 11.13 9.84
C ASP A 650 -43.18 11.34 10.08
N ASP A 651 -43.65 12.59 10.18
CA ASP A 651 -45.08 12.90 10.30
C ASP A 651 -45.85 12.59 9.01
N TYR A 652 -45.29 12.90 7.84
CA TYR A 652 -45.89 12.52 6.55
C TYR A 652 -46.04 11.02 6.43
N VAL A 653 -44.97 10.26 6.68
CA VAL A 653 -45.01 8.80 6.64
C VAL A 653 -46.04 8.24 7.63
N ARG A 654 -46.07 8.74 8.87
CA ARG A 654 -47.07 8.36 9.89
C ARG A 654 -48.49 8.58 9.40
N ARG A 655 -48.77 9.73 8.76
CA ARG A 655 -50.11 10.10 8.27
C ARG A 655 -50.52 9.25 7.07
N LEU A 656 -49.63 9.03 6.10
CA LEU A 656 -49.88 8.12 4.99
C LEU A 656 -50.23 6.72 5.47
N CYS A 657 -49.47 6.19 6.45
CA CYS A 657 -49.74 4.89 7.03
C CYS A 657 -51.08 4.86 7.78
N THR A 658 -51.44 5.91 8.52
CA THR A 658 -52.70 5.96 9.28
C THR A 658 -53.94 5.84 8.38
N ASP A 659 -53.87 6.42 7.18
CA ASP A 659 -54.98 6.43 6.21
C ASP A 659 -54.93 5.22 5.25
N PHE A 660 -53.87 4.40 5.33
CA PHE A 660 -53.65 3.23 4.47
C PHE A 660 -53.94 1.93 5.21
N SER A 661 -54.49 0.94 4.51
CA SER A 661 -54.66 -0.42 5.03
C SER A 661 -54.07 -1.43 4.06
N GLY A 662 -53.06 -2.17 4.54
CA GLY A 662 -52.26 -3.08 3.74
C GLY A 662 -50.81 -3.14 4.21
N SER A 663 -49.94 -3.74 3.40
CA SER A 663 -48.52 -3.85 3.71
C SER A 663 -47.78 -2.55 3.39
N VAL A 664 -46.92 -2.12 4.30
CA VAL A 664 -46.05 -0.94 4.13
C VAL A 664 -44.59 -1.39 4.12
N ILE A 665 -43.83 -0.86 3.16
CA ILE A 665 -42.37 -0.99 3.08
C ILE A 665 -41.79 0.43 3.06
N VAL A 666 -40.85 0.73 3.97
CA VAL A 666 -40.10 1.99 3.97
C VAL A 666 -38.61 1.68 3.84
N THR A 667 -37.94 2.31 2.89
CA THR A 667 -36.50 2.18 2.63
C THR A 667 -35.93 3.50 2.10
N ALA A 668 -34.63 3.50 1.81
CA ALA A 668 -33.97 4.52 1.00
C ALA A 668 -33.26 3.88 -0.20
N ASP A 669 -32.86 4.72 -1.15
CA ASP A 669 -31.96 4.42 -2.24
C ASP A 669 -30.49 4.33 -1.79
N HIS A 670 -30.04 5.27 -0.99
CA HIS A 670 -28.70 5.34 -0.42
C HIS A 670 -28.70 6.11 0.91
N GLY A 671 -27.62 6.00 1.66
CA GLY A 671 -27.31 6.96 2.72
C GLY A 671 -26.38 8.07 2.22
N GLN A 672 -25.85 8.85 3.15
CA GLN A 672 -24.89 9.91 2.86
C GLN A 672 -23.74 9.91 3.87
N HIS A 673 -22.58 10.40 3.44
CA HIS A 673 -21.45 10.68 4.30
C HIS A 673 -21.14 12.18 4.39
N PRO A 674 -20.54 12.67 5.50
CA PRO A 674 -20.09 14.05 5.59
C PRO A 674 -19.03 14.38 4.53
N PHE A 675 -19.19 15.51 3.85
CA PHE A 675 -18.30 15.99 2.81
C PHE A 675 -17.77 17.41 3.09
N LYS A 676 -16.70 17.81 2.40
CA LYS A 676 -16.11 19.15 2.50
C LYS A 676 -16.09 19.80 1.12
N GLY A 677 -16.88 20.84 0.91
CA GLY A 677 -16.92 21.57 -0.35
C GLY A 677 -18.16 22.44 -0.46
N ASP A 678 -18.68 22.57 -1.68
CA ASP A 678 -19.94 23.26 -1.96
C ASP A 678 -21.15 22.48 -1.41
N LYS A 679 -21.02 21.16 -1.27
CA LYS A 679 -21.92 20.28 -0.52
C LYS A 679 -21.29 19.87 0.81
N LEU A 680 -22.12 19.66 1.83
CA LEU A 680 -21.71 19.22 3.18
C LEU A 680 -22.09 17.75 3.47
N GLY A 681 -22.98 17.17 2.68
CA GLY A 681 -23.23 15.73 2.58
C GLY A 681 -23.01 15.26 1.15
N GLU A 682 -22.52 14.05 0.94
CA GLU A 682 -22.34 13.44 -0.39
C GLU A 682 -22.61 11.93 -0.32
N HIS A 683 -22.83 11.32 -1.49
CA HIS A 683 -23.08 9.89 -1.62
C HIS A 683 -22.43 9.31 -2.90
N GLY A 684 -22.69 8.03 -3.17
CA GLY A 684 -22.21 7.33 -4.37
C GLY A 684 -20.89 6.56 -4.17
N GLU A 685 -20.31 6.58 -2.97
CA GLU A 685 -19.08 5.86 -2.66
C GLU A 685 -19.36 4.52 -1.97
N PHE A 686 -18.42 3.56 -2.09
CA PHE A 686 -18.50 2.30 -1.35
C PHE A 686 -18.15 2.49 0.14
N ARG A 687 -19.00 3.19 0.87
CA ARG A 687 -18.86 3.50 2.31
C ARG A 687 -19.99 2.87 3.09
N LEU A 688 -19.75 2.57 4.35
CA LEU A 688 -20.76 2.02 5.24
C LEU A 688 -21.99 2.95 5.32
N LEU A 689 -21.77 4.26 5.40
CA LEU A 689 -22.84 5.25 5.51
C LEU A 689 -23.68 5.34 4.22
N ASP A 690 -23.04 5.34 3.05
CA ASP A 690 -23.74 5.38 1.75
C ASP A 690 -24.46 4.07 1.45
N MET A 691 -23.86 2.95 1.84
CA MET A 691 -24.30 1.60 1.43
C MET A 691 -25.36 0.99 2.34
N THR A 692 -25.54 1.51 3.56
CA THR A 692 -26.48 0.95 4.55
C THR A 692 -27.72 1.83 4.68
N VAL A 693 -28.84 1.33 4.21
CA VAL A 693 -30.14 2.01 4.22
C VAL A 693 -31.10 1.34 5.21
N PRO A 694 -32.10 2.05 5.76
CA PRO A 694 -33.08 1.45 6.64
C PRO A 694 -34.02 0.52 5.86
N TRP A 695 -34.44 -0.55 6.50
CA TRP A 695 -35.50 -1.43 6.03
C TRP A 695 -36.57 -1.56 7.11
N ILE A 696 -37.77 -1.11 6.79
CA ILE A 696 -38.93 -1.16 7.68
C ILE A 696 -40.08 -1.83 6.93
N ARG A 697 -40.71 -2.82 7.55
CA ARG A 697 -41.88 -3.50 7.01
C ARG A 697 -42.91 -3.78 8.10
N PHE A 698 -44.16 -3.45 7.84
CA PHE A 698 -45.29 -3.76 8.74
C PHE A 698 -46.62 -3.76 7.98
N GLU A 699 -47.68 -4.16 8.67
CA GLU A 699 -49.07 -4.03 8.21
C GLU A 699 -49.71 -2.81 8.90
N SER A 700 -50.41 -1.98 8.12
CA SER A 700 -51.06 -0.74 8.59
C SER A 700 -52.56 -0.91 8.80
#